data_AF-A0A495WDV6-F1
#
_entry.id   AF-A0A495WDV6-F1
#
_cell.length_a   1.000
_cell.length_b   1.000
_cell.length_c   1.000
_cell.angle_alpha   90.00
_cell.angle_beta   90.00
_cell.angle_gamma   90.00
#
_symmetry.space_group_name_H-M   'P 1'
#
loop_
_entity.id
_entity.type
_entity.pdbx_description
1 polymer ?
#
loop_
_entity_poly.entity_id
_entity_poly.type
_entity_poly.pdbx_seq_one_letter_code
_entity_poly.pdbx_strand_id
1 'polypeptide(L)'
;MKQILQKLLIVTFLLALTQLLHARKIEVTDALSTAKNFIANTEYGKIRQKAIATNLELVYTESDANAPLYYVFNITGGGFVITAADDRATEILAYVDKGSYNPSTLPANMRWWLGEYARQIKAVCSMPEVTEQTHAAKAVKTEIKPLLETEWSQEAPFNQLCSYNNGTSISPALTGCVATAMSQIMYFHKWPEKGTGSYSYDYSIDVNGKEVQQHKESNFAEHTYDYAAMIPSYRSGYTQQQADAVALLMFDCAISVNSLFNDTNIGTAGASNWAVYSFQDYFGYAKTAAEISRSNITNDDEWETLVYNDLQAGLPIFYSGNDDSGSGHTFVCDGYKDGLFHINWGWEGTFNGYFALSGSDALNPYTGAGLHGQGYHNDQRIITGLKPAKASSGVVAQDAITISQNSATRGDELFVSGNMINISNTEEVYMGLELTDVATGEKIIAGITDYTFAPGNRFSALLLNTSDIVKNGTFEVWPVYQISGTTEWIRIEAATGQNKAPQLTISGKTPTIYVTAPISFEHGNFTSIENLKLYVKLQALENVSNIEFRAYFKQPWDGQTGATLTGTVASLENGDITTLVLTPLGSTANLRQEIPYSLELYLYENEQNVKIPISSNTKINNAMIVSAEKEEELGIENVTTDNTIVDVFTIDGVLIRHKVSNDRALENLPKGIYIVNGRKMLVK
;
A
#
# COMPACT_ATOMS: atom_id res chain seq x y z
N MET A 1 23.19 77.78 -13.81
CA MET A 1 21.79 77.30 -13.90
C MET A 1 21.60 76.09 -14.83
N LYS A 2 22.09 76.07 -16.07
CA LYS A 2 21.93 74.90 -16.99
C LYS A 2 22.47 73.56 -16.48
N GLN A 3 23.61 73.53 -15.80
CA GLN A 3 24.19 72.28 -15.24
C GLN A 3 23.44 71.74 -14.01
N ILE A 4 22.73 72.61 -13.27
CA ILE A 4 21.92 72.19 -12.12
C ILE A 4 20.61 71.57 -12.62
N LEU A 5 20.04 72.12 -13.70
CA LEU A 5 18.80 71.61 -14.31
C LEU A 5 19.00 70.23 -14.95
N GLN A 6 20.15 69.96 -15.58
CA GLN A 6 20.47 68.64 -16.14
C GLN A 6 20.71 67.58 -15.07
N LYS A 7 21.36 67.94 -13.95
CA LYS A 7 21.53 67.02 -12.81
C LYS A 7 20.20 66.76 -12.09
N LEU A 8 19.33 67.76 -11.99
CA LEU A 8 17.99 67.59 -11.43
C LEU A 8 17.13 66.65 -12.28
N LEU A 9 17.19 66.77 -13.62
CA LEU A 9 16.48 65.90 -14.57
C LEU A 9 16.96 64.44 -14.51
N ILE A 10 18.27 64.22 -14.36
CA ILE A 10 18.85 62.87 -14.22
C ILE A 10 18.43 62.25 -12.87
N VAL A 11 18.37 63.03 -11.79
CA VAL A 11 17.88 62.57 -10.49
C VAL A 11 16.37 62.30 -10.52
N THR A 12 15.55 63.09 -11.22
CA THR A 12 14.11 62.79 -11.40
C THR A 12 13.87 61.60 -12.32
N PHE A 13 14.74 61.36 -13.31
CA PHE A 13 14.67 60.17 -14.18
C PHE A 13 15.14 58.89 -13.43
N LEU A 14 16.13 59.00 -12.53
CA LEU A 14 16.57 57.90 -11.66
C LEU A 14 15.57 57.60 -10.52
N LEU A 15 14.85 58.60 -10.00
CA LEU A 15 13.74 58.40 -9.05
C LEU A 15 12.44 57.90 -9.72
N ALA A 16 12.28 58.07 -11.03
CA ALA A 16 11.19 57.47 -11.80
C ALA A 16 11.49 56.01 -12.21
N LEU A 17 12.76 55.58 -12.12
CA LEU A 17 13.19 54.20 -12.39
C LEU A 17 13.22 53.31 -11.14
N THR A 18 12.89 53.84 -9.96
CA THR A 18 12.52 53.03 -8.80
C THR A 18 11.01 52.83 -8.78
N GLN A 19 10.46 52.20 -9.82
CA GLN A 19 9.26 51.41 -9.58
C GLN A 19 9.71 50.23 -8.74
N LEU A 20 9.50 50.36 -7.42
CA LEU A 20 9.49 49.23 -6.52
C LEU A 20 8.55 48.19 -7.13
N LEU A 21 9.11 47.10 -7.65
CA LEU A 21 8.42 45.87 -7.99
C LEU A 21 7.85 45.31 -6.68
N HIS A 22 6.71 45.84 -6.26
CA HIS A 22 5.91 45.29 -5.17
C HIS A 22 5.10 44.12 -5.72
N ALA A 23 4.83 43.12 -4.89
CA ALA A 23 3.80 42.12 -5.19
C ALA A 23 2.48 42.86 -5.40
N ARG A 24 1.92 42.77 -6.61
CA ARG A 24 0.78 43.57 -7.03
C ARG A 24 -0.50 42.82 -6.71
N LYS A 25 -1.31 43.39 -5.81
CA LYS A 25 -2.74 43.07 -5.72
C LYS A 25 -3.36 43.18 -7.10
N ILE A 26 -3.97 42.10 -7.58
CA ILE A 26 -4.61 42.05 -8.88
C ILE A 26 -5.98 42.71 -8.74
N GLU A 27 -6.17 43.85 -9.39
CA GLU A 27 -7.47 44.50 -9.43
C GLU A 27 -8.44 43.73 -10.35
N VAL A 28 -9.75 43.90 -10.13
CA VAL A 28 -10.80 43.24 -10.92
C VAL A 28 -10.58 43.41 -12.44
N THR A 29 -10.10 44.56 -12.90
CA THR A 29 -9.86 44.82 -14.33
C THR A 29 -8.70 44.01 -14.90
N ASP A 30 -7.66 43.80 -14.10
CA ASP A 30 -6.50 42.98 -14.47
C ASP A 30 -6.91 41.50 -14.48
N ALA A 31 -7.59 41.04 -13.41
CA ALA A 31 -8.16 39.69 -13.32
C ALA A 31 -9.13 39.35 -14.47
N LEU A 32 -10.00 40.30 -14.84
CA LEU A 32 -10.89 40.16 -16.00
C LEU A 32 -10.11 40.03 -17.32
N SER A 33 -9.00 40.75 -17.46
CA SER A 33 -8.15 40.69 -18.65
C SER A 33 -7.42 39.34 -18.73
N THR A 34 -6.89 38.88 -17.60
CA THR A 34 -6.36 37.52 -17.40
C THR A 34 -7.37 36.45 -17.81
N ALA A 35 -8.59 36.49 -17.28
CA ALA A 35 -9.63 35.51 -17.59
C ALA A 35 -10.01 35.53 -19.08
N LYS A 36 -10.11 36.72 -19.70
CA LYS A 36 -10.36 36.85 -21.15
C LYS A 36 -9.23 36.25 -21.99
N ASN A 37 -7.98 36.55 -21.63
CA ASN A 37 -6.80 36.05 -22.32
C ASN A 37 -6.69 34.53 -22.20
N PHE A 38 -6.93 33.99 -21.00
CA PHE A 38 -6.96 32.55 -20.77
C PHE A 38 -8.01 31.88 -21.66
N ILE A 39 -9.27 32.31 -21.59
CA ILE A 39 -10.35 31.73 -22.40
C ILE A 39 -10.06 31.84 -23.90
N ALA A 40 -9.53 32.97 -24.39
CA ALA A 40 -9.19 33.12 -25.80
C ALA A 40 -8.14 32.11 -26.30
N ASN A 41 -7.29 31.61 -25.42
CA ASN A 41 -6.20 30.69 -25.74
C ASN A 41 -6.54 29.20 -25.53
N THR A 42 -7.57 28.87 -24.76
CA THR A 42 -8.04 27.49 -24.58
C THR A 42 -8.76 26.96 -25.85
N GLU A 43 -8.79 25.64 -26.05
CA GLU A 43 -9.60 25.04 -27.11
C GLU A 43 -11.09 25.38 -26.99
N TYR A 44 -11.59 25.53 -25.75
CA TYR A 44 -12.94 25.97 -25.44
C TYR A 44 -13.24 27.35 -26.07
N GLY A 45 -12.33 28.33 -25.94
CA GLY A 45 -12.47 29.62 -26.61
C GLY A 45 -12.29 29.57 -28.13
N LYS A 46 -11.44 28.67 -28.64
CA LYS A 46 -11.24 28.49 -30.10
C LYS A 46 -12.49 27.95 -30.80
N ILE A 47 -13.29 27.09 -30.14
CA ILE A 47 -14.53 26.52 -30.71
C ILE A 47 -15.69 27.52 -30.65
N ARG A 48 -15.82 28.31 -29.57
CA ARG A 48 -16.92 29.28 -29.39
C ARG A 48 -16.68 30.65 -30.06
N GLN A 49 -15.53 30.86 -30.69
CA GLN A 49 -15.19 32.10 -31.41
C GLN A 49 -16.09 32.47 -32.61
N LYS A 50 -17.13 31.68 -32.95
CA LYS A 50 -18.04 31.99 -34.06
C LYS A 50 -19.44 32.48 -33.70
N ALA A 51 -19.84 32.55 -32.42
CA ALA A 51 -21.03 33.31 -32.01
C ALA A 51 -21.07 33.51 -30.47
N ILE A 52 -21.01 34.76 -30.03
CA ILE A 52 -21.54 35.29 -28.73
C ILE A 52 -20.64 35.18 -27.45
N ALA A 53 -19.54 34.45 -27.40
CA ALA A 53 -18.86 34.17 -26.12
C ALA A 53 -17.55 34.94 -25.86
N THR A 54 -17.60 36.17 -25.34
CA THR A 54 -16.46 36.78 -24.58
C THR A 54 -16.91 37.77 -23.49
N ASN A 55 -18.21 37.85 -23.18
CA ASN A 55 -18.64 38.70 -22.06
C ASN A 55 -18.56 37.89 -20.76
N LEU A 56 -17.55 38.24 -19.96
CA LEU A 56 -17.32 37.74 -18.61
C LEU A 56 -17.96 38.73 -17.63
N GLU A 57 -18.80 38.22 -16.74
CA GLU A 57 -19.44 39.01 -15.68
C GLU A 57 -18.85 38.63 -14.32
N LEU A 58 -18.34 39.61 -13.56
CA LEU A 58 -17.94 39.38 -12.18
C LEU A 58 -19.17 39.07 -11.34
N VAL A 59 -19.25 37.87 -10.78
CA VAL A 59 -20.41 37.42 -10.00
C VAL A 59 -20.08 37.14 -8.54
N TYR A 60 -18.80 37.00 -8.20
CA TYR A 60 -18.37 36.77 -6.83
C TYR A 60 -16.94 37.25 -6.61
N THR A 61 -16.69 37.78 -5.42
CA THR A 61 -15.37 38.11 -4.91
C THR A 61 -15.25 37.49 -3.53
N GLU A 62 -14.31 36.56 -3.37
CA GLU A 62 -13.94 36.06 -2.04
C GLU A 62 -12.99 37.06 -1.39
N SER A 63 -13.13 37.29 -0.09
CA SER A 63 -12.31 38.30 0.60
C SER A 63 -12.12 37.98 2.07
N ASP A 64 -10.94 38.29 2.59
CA ASP A 64 -10.62 38.26 4.03
C ASP A 64 -10.32 39.68 4.51
N ALA A 65 -11.01 40.15 5.55
CA ALA A 65 -10.89 41.51 6.08
C ALA A 65 -10.97 42.62 5.00
N ASN A 66 -11.82 42.44 3.97
CA ASN A 66 -11.98 43.29 2.78
C ASN A 66 -10.80 43.30 1.79
N ALA A 67 -9.81 42.41 1.95
CA ALA A 67 -8.81 42.14 0.94
C ALA A 67 -9.32 41.01 0.01
N PRO A 68 -9.40 41.23 -1.31
CA PRO A 68 -9.82 40.19 -2.24
C PRO A 68 -8.79 39.06 -2.28
N LEU A 69 -9.29 37.82 -2.35
CA LEU A 69 -8.47 36.61 -2.44
C LEU A 69 -8.59 35.98 -3.84
N TYR A 70 -9.80 35.87 -4.36
CA TYR A 70 -10.04 35.46 -5.74
C TYR A 70 -11.32 36.09 -6.30
N TYR A 71 -11.43 36.10 -7.63
CA TYR A 71 -12.58 36.59 -8.38
C TYR A 71 -13.20 35.48 -9.20
N VAL A 72 -14.53 35.49 -9.33
CA VAL A 72 -15.28 34.55 -10.18
C VAL A 72 -16.02 35.30 -11.27
N PHE A 73 -15.76 34.89 -12.51
CA PHE A 73 -16.37 35.47 -13.70
C PHE A 73 -17.25 34.43 -14.42
N ASN A 74 -18.56 34.67 -14.49
CA ASN A 74 -19.46 33.84 -15.31
C ASN A 74 -19.26 34.14 -16.79
N ILE A 75 -19.26 33.10 -17.61
CA ILE A 75 -19.18 33.18 -19.07
C ILE A 75 -20.59 33.29 -19.63
N THR A 76 -20.87 34.37 -20.37
CA THR A 76 -22.13 34.48 -21.11
C THR A 76 -22.23 33.33 -22.12
N GLY A 77 -23.25 32.48 -21.99
CA GLY A 77 -23.42 31.25 -22.78
C GLY A 77 -23.02 29.96 -22.05
N GLY A 78 -22.63 30.05 -20.78
CA GLY A 78 -22.41 28.92 -19.88
C GLY A 78 -20.94 28.75 -19.50
N GLY A 79 -20.70 28.38 -18.25
CA GLY A 79 -19.40 28.21 -17.61
C GLY A 79 -18.98 29.40 -16.75
N PHE A 80 -17.83 29.27 -16.09
CA PHE A 80 -17.16 30.35 -15.34
C PHE A 80 -15.66 30.12 -15.21
N VAL A 81 -14.93 31.18 -14.88
CA VAL A 81 -13.49 31.17 -14.60
C VAL A 81 -13.25 31.77 -13.22
N ILE A 82 -12.32 31.19 -12.47
CA ILE A 82 -11.85 31.70 -11.18
C ILE A 82 -10.39 32.12 -11.33
N THR A 83 -10.07 33.36 -10.95
CA THR A 83 -8.72 33.92 -10.99
C THR A 83 -8.27 34.36 -9.60
N ALA A 84 -6.98 34.24 -9.28
CA ALA A 84 -6.46 34.81 -8.05
C ALA A 84 -6.54 36.36 -8.05
N ALA A 85 -6.58 36.94 -6.84
CA ALA A 85 -6.54 38.39 -6.64
C ALA A 85 -5.15 38.91 -6.21
N ASP A 86 -4.13 38.06 -6.24
CA ASP A 86 -2.76 38.40 -5.85
C ASP A 86 -1.77 37.68 -6.79
N ASP A 87 -0.76 38.38 -7.28
CA ASP A 87 0.20 37.86 -8.27
C ASP A 87 1.20 36.85 -7.69
N ARG A 88 1.22 36.71 -6.36
CA ARG A 88 1.95 35.64 -5.69
C ARG A 88 1.25 34.29 -5.77
N ALA A 89 -0.03 34.24 -6.18
CA ALA A 89 -0.82 33.02 -6.30
C ALA A 89 -0.94 32.54 -7.76
N THR A 90 -1.43 31.31 -7.95
CA THR A 90 -1.75 30.77 -9.29
C THR A 90 -2.75 31.67 -10.01
N GLU A 91 -2.39 32.18 -11.18
CA GLU A 91 -3.21 33.16 -11.94
C GLU A 91 -4.62 32.65 -12.24
N ILE A 92 -4.75 31.42 -12.77
CA ILE A 92 -6.02 30.76 -13.04
C ILE A 92 -6.21 29.61 -12.05
N LEU A 93 -7.20 29.75 -11.17
CA LEU A 93 -7.50 28.75 -10.14
C LEU A 93 -8.41 27.64 -10.68
N ALA A 94 -9.39 28.01 -11.49
CA ALA A 94 -10.31 27.03 -12.09
C ALA A 94 -11.03 27.57 -13.33
N TYR A 95 -11.51 26.66 -14.17
CA TYR A 95 -12.55 26.96 -15.13
C TYR A 95 -13.54 25.79 -15.28
N VAL A 96 -14.80 26.13 -15.54
CA VAL A 96 -15.90 25.19 -15.71
C VAL A 96 -16.62 25.53 -17.00
N ASP A 97 -16.89 24.53 -17.84
CA ASP A 97 -17.40 24.72 -19.21
C ASP A 97 -18.91 24.95 -19.30
N LYS A 98 -19.66 24.51 -18.29
CA LYS A 98 -21.14 24.46 -18.27
C LYS A 98 -21.71 25.10 -17.00
N GLY A 99 -22.96 25.56 -17.09
CA GLY A 99 -23.68 26.15 -15.94
C GLY A 99 -23.26 27.57 -15.63
N SER A 100 -23.37 27.98 -14.37
CA SER A 100 -22.99 29.30 -13.89
C SER A 100 -22.64 29.21 -12.40
N TYR A 101 -21.68 29.99 -11.95
CA TYR A 101 -21.35 30.08 -10.53
C TYR A 101 -22.47 30.75 -9.76
N ASN A 102 -22.91 30.07 -8.70
CA ASN A 102 -23.77 30.63 -7.67
C ASN A 102 -23.33 30.06 -6.30
N PRO A 103 -22.88 30.90 -5.36
CA PRO A 103 -22.33 30.44 -4.09
C PRO A 103 -23.36 29.68 -3.24
N SER A 104 -24.67 29.90 -3.41
CA SER A 104 -25.69 29.20 -2.61
C SER A 104 -25.96 27.76 -3.08
N THR A 105 -25.54 27.40 -4.29
CA THR A 105 -25.82 26.09 -4.90
C THR A 105 -24.57 25.23 -5.09
N LEU A 106 -23.41 25.68 -4.58
CA LEU A 106 -22.18 24.89 -4.66
C LEU A 106 -22.31 23.61 -3.83
N PRO A 107 -21.94 22.44 -4.40
CA PRO A 107 -21.80 21.21 -3.63
C PRO A 107 -20.76 21.36 -2.53
N ALA A 108 -20.95 20.63 -1.42
CA ALA A 108 -20.15 20.80 -0.21
C ALA A 108 -18.65 20.60 -0.46
N ASN A 109 -18.27 19.59 -1.27
CA ASN A 109 -16.88 19.30 -1.62
C ASN A 109 -16.23 20.40 -2.48
N MET A 110 -16.94 20.97 -3.45
CA MET A 110 -16.43 22.11 -4.22
C MET A 110 -16.32 23.37 -3.35
N ARG A 111 -17.31 23.63 -2.48
CA ARG A 111 -17.26 24.76 -1.55
C ARG A 111 -16.05 24.68 -0.64
N TRP A 112 -15.77 23.50 -0.09
CA TRP A 112 -14.57 23.24 0.69
C TRP A 112 -13.31 23.55 -0.13
N TRP A 113 -13.21 23.02 -1.36
CA TRP A 113 -12.06 23.26 -2.23
C TRP A 113 -11.80 24.75 -2.51
N LEU A 114 -12.83 25.55 -2.77
CA LEU A 114 -12.68 27.00 -2.93
C LEU A 114 -12.28 27.71 -1.62
N GLY A 115 -12.72 27.19 -0.47
CA GLY A 115 -12.24 27.62 0.84
C GLY A 115 -10.75 27.35 1.04
N GLU A 116 -10.23 26.22 0.51
CA GLU A 116 -8.80 25.92 0.52
C GLU A 116 -8.00 26.95 -0.29
N TYR A 117 -8.48 27.34 -1.48
CA TYR A 117 -7.86 28.44 -2.24
C TYR A 117 -7.82 29.74 -1.44
N ALA A 118 -8.93 30.12 -0.82
CA ALA A 118 -8.98 31.31 0.02
C ALA A 118 -7.93 31.26 1.15
N ARG A 119 -7.81 30.11 1.84
CA ARG A 119 -6.85 29.94 2.94
C ARG A 119 -5.40 30.03 2.43
N GLN A 120 -5.08 29.36 1.32
CA GLN A 120 -3.74 29.34 0.74
C GLN A 120 -3.32 30.72 0.22
N ILE A 121 -4.20 31.42 -0.49
CA ILE A 121 -3.93 32.77 -0.99
C ILE A 121 -3.73 33.73 0.17
N LYS A 122 -4.58 33.65 1.21
CA LYS A 122 -4.41 34.44 2.44
C LYS A 122 -3.04 34.21 3.11
N ALA A 123 -2.55 32.96 3.10
CA ALA A 123 -1.24 32.59 3.61
C ALA A 123 -0.12 33.36 2.92
N VAL A 124 -0.10 33.24 1.60
CA VAL A 124 0.91 33.84 0.74
C VAL A 124 0.83 35.36 0.83
N CYS A 125 -0.40 35.90 0.91
CA CYS A 125 -0.65 37.31 1.11
C CYS A 125 -0.01 37.89 2.37
N SER A 126 0.13 37.06 3.42
CA SER A 126 0.68 37.42 4.72
C SER A 126 2.21 37.30 4.81
N MET A 127 2.88 36.77 3.77
CA MET A 127 4.33 36.65 3.73
C MET A 127 5.03 37.98 3.41
N PRO A 128 6.25 38.23 3.93
CA PRO A 128 7.03 39.41 3.56
C PRO A 128 7.26 39.48 2.05
N GLU A 129 7.17 40.68 1.47
CA GLU A 129 7.54 40.89 0.08
C GLU A 129 9.03 40.59 -0.11
N VAL A 130 9.34 39.53 -0.87
CA VAL A 130 10.71 39.23 -1.31
C VAL A 130 10.79 39.59 -2.80
N THR A 131 11.87 40.26 -3.19
CA THR A 131 12.14 40.76 -4.55
C THR A 131 11.99 39.68 -5.63
N GLU A 132 11.22 40.01 -6.67
CA GLU A 132 10.93 39.25 -7.90
C GLU A 132 10.61 37.76 -7.71
N GLN A 133 9.33 37.49 -7.46
CA GLN A 133 8.75 36.17 -7.65
C GLN A 133 8.62 35.90 -9.15
N THR A 134 9.53 35.11 -9.70
CA THR A 134 9.29 34.46 -10.99
C THR A 134 8.73 33.09 -10.70
N HIS A 135 7.40 32.93 -10.87
CA HIS A 135 6.82 31.59 -10.95
C HIS A 135 7.56 30.86 -12.08
N ALA A 136 8.21 29.75 -11.75
CA ALA A 136 8.74 28.88 -12.80
C ALA A 136 7.55 28.49 -13.68
N ALA A 137 7.64 28.74 -14.99
CA ALA A 137 6.58 28.33 -15.89
C ALA A 137 6.39 26.81 -15.74
N LYS A 138 5.20 26.38 -15.31
CA LYS A 138 4.89 24.95 -15.17
C LYS A 138 5.25 24.24 -16.47
N ALA A 139 5.98 23.13 -16.34
CA ALA A 139 6.35 22.34 -17.49
C ALA A 139 5.08 21.94 -18.26
N VAL A 140 5.05 22.21 -19.56
CA VAL A 140 3.91 21.86 -20.40
C VAL A 140 3.79 20.34 -20.45
N LYS A 141 2.82 19.80 -19.72
CA LYS A 141 2.46 18.38 -19.74
C LYS A 141 1.42 18.12 -20.84
N THR A 142 1.33 16.88 -21.30
CA THR A 142 0.39 16.50 -22.38
C THR A 142 -1.04 16.50 -21.84
N GLU A 143 -2.00 16.97 -22.65
CA GLU A 143 -3.42 16.92 -22.28
C GLU A 143 -3.91 15.48 -22.09
N ILE A 144 -4.67 15.26 -21.02
CA ILE A 144 -5.36 14.01 -20.70
C ILE A 144 -6.84 14.37 -20.60
N LYS A 145 -7.64 13.84 -21.52
CA LYS A 145 -9.10 14.04 -21.48
C LYS A 145 -9.69 13.39 -20.22
N PRO A 146 -10.82 13.89 -19.70
CA PRO A 146 -11.54 13.22 -18.61
C PRO A 146 -11.70 11.73 -18.90
N LEU A 147 -11.21 10.89 -18.01
CA LEU A 147 -11.24 9.44 -18.13
C LEU A 147 -12.63 8.89 -17.80
N LEU A 148 -13.35 9.53 -16.86
CA LEU A 148 -14.69 9.12 -16.48
C LEU A 148 -15.71 9.67 -17.48
N GLU A 149 -16.64 8.81 -17.87
CA GLU A 149 -17.85 9.21 -18.59
C GLU A 149 -19.01 9.53 -17.61
N THR A 150 -18.89 9.10 -16.35
CA THR A 150 -19.96 9.14 -15.37
C THR A 150 -20.23 10.55 -14.84
N GLU A 151 -21.50 10.90 -14.77
CA GLU A 151 -22.04 12.06 -14.08
C GLU A 151 -22.97 11.54 -12.97
N TRP A 152 -22.40 10.79 -12.02
CA TRP A 152 -23.18 10.19 -10.92
C TRP A 152 -23.34 11.15 -9.74
N SER A 153 -24.25 10.80 -8.82
CA SER A 153 -24.62 11.63 -7.67
C SER A 153 -24.89 10.80 -6.43
N GLN A 154 -25.25 11.47 -5.34
CA GLN A 154 -25.56 10.87 -4.04
C GLN A 154 -27.05 10.66 -3.79
N GLU A 155 -27.91 11.22 -4.62
CA GLU A 155 -29.37 11.16 -4.50
C GLU A 155 -29.98 10.06 -5.39
N ALA A 156 -31.30 10.04 -5.56
CA ALA A 156 -31.95 9.03 -6.38
C ALA A 156 -31.45 9.07 -7.84
N PRO A 157 -31.21 7.90 -8.48
CA PRO A 157 -31.47 6.55 -7.99
C PRO A 157 -30.31 5.91 -7.19
N PHE A 158 -29.17 6.58 -7.07
CA PHE A 158 -27.95 6.04 -6.50
C PHE A 158 -28.11 5.57 -5.04
N ASN A 159 -28.98 6.24 -4.28
CA ASN A 159 -29.20 5.99 -2.86
C ASN A 159 -30.40 5.09 -2.52
N GLN A 160 -30.98 4.36 -3.49
CA GLN A 160 -32.21 3.58 -3.25
C GLN A 160 -32.11 2.56 -2.12
N LEU A 161 -30.91 2.05 -1.83
CA LEU A 161 -30.65 1.12 -0.73
C LEU A 161 -30.12 1.80 0.54
N CYS A 162 -29.80 3.09 0.48
CA CYS A 162 -29.24 3.87 1.58
C CYS A 162 -30.36 4.45 2.44
N SER A 163 -30.40 4.05 3.70
CA SER A 163 -31.46 4.46 4.64
C SER A 163 -30.98 4.50 6.08
N TYR A 164 -31.71 5.19 6.96
CA TYR A 164 -31.44 5.27 8.39
C TYR A 164 -32.73 5.27 9.20
N ASN A 165 -32.65 4.88 10.48
CA ASN A 165 -33.76 4.96 11.42
C ASN A 165 -33.79 6.34 12.07
N ASN A 166 -34.87 7.10 11.84
CA ASN A 166 -35.08 8.43 12.43
C ASN A 166 -35.70 8.39 13.85
N GLY A 167 -35.73 7.21 14.48
CA GLY A 167 -36.35 6.97 15.78
C GLY A 167 -37.83 6.60 15.73
N THR A 168 -38.50 6.79 14.59
CA THR A 168 -39.92 6.44 14.38
C THR A 168 -40.17 5.57 13.15
N SER A 169 -39.32 5.69 12.13
CA SER A 169 -39.43 5.03 10.83
C SER A 169 -38.08 4.98 10.12
N ILE A 170 -38.02 4.29 8.99
CA ILE A 170 -36.87 4.27 8.10
C ILE A 170 -37.01 5.39 7.06
N SER A 171 -35.98 6.25 6.98
CA SER A 171 -35.86 7.37 6.03
C SER A 171 -34.73 7.12 5.02
N PRO A 172 -34.81 7.69 3.80
CA PRO A 172 -33.71 7.63 2.85
C PRO A 172 -32.51 8.46 3.35
N ALA A 173 -31.30 8.04 2.99
CA ALA A 173 -30.06 8.77 3.24
C ALA A 173 -29.32 9.03 1.92
N LEU A 174 -28.34 9.94 1.91
CA LEU A 174 -27.42 10.08 0.78
C LEU A 174 -26.44 8.89 0.72
N THR A 175 -25.93 8.55 -0.46
CA THR A 175 -24.88 7.50 -0.55
C THR A 175 -23.59 7.89 0.17
N GLY A 176 -23.25 9.18 0.17
CA GLY A 176 -21.97 9.69 0.64
C GLY A 176 -20.98 9.95 -0.51
N CYS A 177 -20.17 11.00 -0.37
CA CYS A 177 -19.21 11.40 -1.40
C CYS A 177 -18.11 10.35 -1.62
N VAL A 178 -17.69 9.65 -0.56
CA VAL A 178 -16.72 8.53 -0.62
C VAL A 178 -17.26 7.40 -1.50
N ALA A 179 -18.46 6.90 -1.20
CA ALA A 179 -19.08 5.82 -1.96
C ALA A 179 -19.32 6.20 -3.43
N THR A 180 -19.68 7.47 -3.68
CA THR A 180 -19.89 8.00 -5.03
C THR A 180 -18.59 8.07 -5.84
N ALA A 181 -17.48 8.50 -5.22
CA ALA A 181 -16.18 8.49 -5.89
C ALA A 181 -15.69 7.06 -6.17
N MET A 182 -15.85 6.15 -5.19
CA MET A 182 -15.48 4.74 -5.35
C MET A 182 -16.24 4.06 -6.49
N SER A 183 -17.56 4.20 -6.51
CA SER A 183 -18.41 3.55 -7.50
C SER A 183 -18.15 4.04 -8.92
N GLN A 184 -17.86 5.33 -9.11
CA GLN A 184 -17.47 5.88 -10.42
C GLN A 184 -16.15 5.28 -10.92
N ILE A 185 -15.14 5.12 -10.05
CA ILE A 185 -13.87 4.47 -10.41
C ILE A 185 -14.08 2.98 -10.72
N MET A 186 -14.92 2.29 -9.94
CA MET A 186 -15.28 0.88 -10.19
C MET A 186 -16.01 0.69 -11.51
N TYR A 187 -16.92 1.61 -11.85
CA TYR A 187 -17.62 1.61 -13.15
C TYR A 187 -16.68 1.90 -14.31
N PHE A 188 -15.71 2.80 -14.14
CA PHE A 188 -14.68 3.07 -15.15
C PHE A 188 -13.88 1.80 -15.46
N HIS A 189 -13.43 1.07 -14.44
CA HIS A 189 -12.71 -0.19 -14.63
C HIS A 189 -13.61 -1.39 -14.98
N LYS A 190 -14.93 -1.27 -14.80
CA LYS A 190 -15.90 -2.38 -14.88
C LYS A 190 -15.48 -3.54 -13.98
N TRP A 191 -15.07 -3.22 -12.75
CA TRP A 191 -14.41 -4.16 -11.85
C TRP A 191 -14.79 -3.95 -10.37
N PRO A 192 -14.94 -5.03 -9.58
CA PRO A 192 -14.87 -6.45 -9.98
C PRO A 192 -16.18 -6.96 -10.55
N GLU A 193 -16.21 -8.13 -11.19
CA GLU A 193 -17.50 -8.77 -11.52
C GLU A 193 -18.29 -9.11 -10.24
N LYS A 194 -17.58 -9.53 -9.19
CA LYS A 194 -18.14 -9.97 -7.92
C LYS A 194 -17.31 -9.47 -6.73
N GLY A 195 -17.97 -8.99 -5.69
CA GLY A 195 -17.31 -8.58 -4.44
C GLY A 195 -16.74 -9.78 -3.66
N THR A 196 -15.96 -9.51 -2.62
CA THR A 196 -15.38 -10.50 -1.71
C THR A 196 -15.68 -10.13 -0.26
N GLY A 197 -15.91 -11.13 0.59
CA GLY A 197 -16.18 -10.92 2.01
C GLY A 197 -17.50 -10.22 2.30
N SER A 198 -17.62 -9.74 3.53
CA SER A 198 -18.76 -8.98 4.05
C SER A 198 -18.28 -7.95 5.06
N TYR A 199 -19.11 -6.97 5.36
CA TYR A 199 -18.86 -6.01 6.43
C TYR A 199 -20.15 -5.65 7.15
N SER A 200 -20.08 -5.49 8.47
CA SER A 200 -21.20 -5.17 9.35
C SER A 200 -20.74 -4.25 10.47
N TYR A 201 -21.55 -3.25 10.82
CA TYR A 201 -21.21 -2.26 11.83
C TYR A 201 -22.45 -1.59 12.43
N ASP A 202 -22.27 -1.08 13.64
CA ASP A 202 -23.24 -0.28 14.39
C ASP A 202 -22.73 1.15 14.57
N TYR A 203 -23.65 2.12 14.61
CA TYR A 203 -23.37 3.51 14.94
C TYR A 203 -24.60 4.20 15.51
N SER A 204 -24.41 5.36 16.13
CA SER A 204 -25.50 6.19 16.64
C SER A 204 -25.60 7.50 15.89
N ILE A 205 -26.82 8.01 15.76
CA ILE A 205 -27.08 9.39 15.34
C ILE A 205 -27.91 10.12 16.39
N ASP A 206 -27.74 11.43 16.49
CA ASP A 206 -28.65 12.28 17.26
C ASP A 206 -29.88 12.62 16.41
N VAL A 207 -31.06 12.30 16.92
CA VAL A 207 -32.34 12.71 16.33
C VAL A 207 -33.12 13.51 17.37
N ASN A 208 -33.12 14.83 17.20
CA ASN A 208 -33.79 15.79 18.10
C ASN A 208 -33.33 15.67 19.57
N GLY A 209 -32.02 15.54 19.80
CA GLY A 209 -31.44 15.42 21.15
C GLY A 209 -31.56 14.01 21.76
N LYS A 210 -31.92 13.00 20.96
CA LYS A 210 -31.99 11.61 21.38
C LYS A 210 -31.07 10.75 20.50
N GLU A 211 -30.24 9.96 21.15
CA GLU A 211 -29.40 8.97 20.49
C GLU A 211 -30.25 7.81 19.93
N VAL A 212 -30.11 7.54 18.62
CA VAL A 212 -30.80 6.45 17.91
C VAL A 212 -29.75 5.53 17.29
N GLN A 213 -29.76 4.28 17.73
CA GLN A 213 -28.87 3.22 17.24
C GLN A 213 -29.22 2.81 15.80
N GLN A 214 -28.18 2.57 15.02
CA GLN A 214 -28.22 2.18 13.62
C GLN A 214 -27.39 0.92 13.44
N HIS A 215 -27.83 0.06 12.52
CA HIS A 215 -27.10 -1.12 12.10
C HIS A 215 -27.04 -1.17 10.58
N LYS A 216 -25.88 -1.52 10.03
CA LYS A 216 -25.67 -1.69 8.58
C LYS A 216 -24.74 -2.86 8.30
N GLU A 217 -25.09 -3.59 7.24
CA GLU A 217 -24.31 -4.72 6.77
C GLU A 217 -24.52 -4.97 5.27
N SER A 218 -23.54 -5.62 4.65
CA SER A 218 -23.64 -6.16 3.30
C SER A 218 -22.69 -7.35 3.13
N ASN A 219 -23.12 -8.38 2.40
CA ASN A 219 -22.29 -9.51 1.99
C ASN A 219 -21.86 -9.34 0.53
N PHE A 220 -20.74 -8.68 0.31
CA PHE A 220 -20.21 -8.38 -1.02
C PHE A 220 -19.96 -9.66 -1.84
N ALA A 221 -19.64 -10.78 -1.18
CA ALA A 221 -19.45 -12.10 -1.81
C ALA A 221 -20.74 -12.73 -2.36
N GLU A 222 -21.91 -12.12 -2.17
CA GLU A 222 -23.18 -12.53 -2.79
C GLU A 222 -23.56 -11.63 -3.97
N HIS A 223 -22.90 -10.49 -4.15
CA HIS A 223 -23.27 -9.47 -5.13
C HIS A 223 -22.44 -9.56 -6.41
N THR A 224 -23.12 -9.62 -7.55
CA THR A 224 -22.52 -9.51 -8.90
C THR A 224 -22.92 -8.17 -9.49
N TYR A 225 -21.95 -7.38 -9.95
CA TYR A 225 -22.19 -6.01 -10.40
C TYR A 225 -22.50 -5.97 -11.91
N ASP A 226 -23.74 -5.65 -12.27
CA ASP A 226 -24.18 -5.51 -13.67
C ASP A 226 -23.76 -4.14 -14.25
N TYR A 227 -22.48 -4.00 -14.55
CA TYR A 227 -21.95 -2.76 -15.15
C TYR A 227 -22.50 -2.47 -16.55
N ALA A 228 -23.10 -3.46 -17.23
CA ALA A 228 -23.72 -3.28 -18.54
C ALA A 228 -25.10 -2.61 -18.42
N ALA A 229 -25.82 -2.84 -17.33
CA ALA A 229 -27.04 -2.11 -17.00
C ALA A 229 -26.76 -0.68 -16.50
N MET A 230 -25.60 -0.42 -15.88
CA MET A 230 -25.25 0.91 -15.39
C MET A 230 -24.92 1.89 -16.55
N ILE A 231 -25.47 3.10 -16.50
CA ILE A 231 -25.28 4.13 -17.54
C ILE A 231 -24.49 5.35 -17.04
N PRO A 232 -23.81 6.12 -17.92
CA PRO A 232 -22.99 7.24 -17.50
C PRO A 232 -23.77 8.38 -16.80
N SER A 233 -25.03 8.63 -17.18
CA SER A 233 -25.85 9.70 -16.60
C SER A 233 -27.30 9.26 -16.45
N TYR A 234 -27.91 9.59 -15.31
CA TYR A 234 -29.29 9.23 -14.96
C TYR A 234 -30.28 10.40 -15.08
N ARG A 235 -29.83 11.58 -15.54
CA ARG A 235 -30.64 12.80 -15.63
C ARG A 235 -31.80 12.72 -16.64
N SER A 236 -31.65 11.94 -17.72
CA SER A 236 -32.62 11.86 -18.81
C SER A 236 -33.65 10.72 -18.65
N GLY A 237 -33.79 10.20 -17.42
CA GLY A 237 -34.61 9.04 -17.12
C GLY A 237 -33.83 7.73 -17.24
N TYR A 238 -34.32 6.71 -16.56
CA TYR A 238 -33.69 5.40 -16.42
C TYR A 238 -34.74 4.32 -16.16
N THR A 239 -34.41 3.06 -16.42
CA THR A 239 -35.23 1.91 -16.05
C THR A 239 -34.95 1.47 -14.62
N GLN A 240 -35.85 0.68 -14.04
CA GLN A 240 -35.65 0.13 -12.69
C GLN A 240 -34.39 -0.74 -12.62
N GLN A 241 -34.10 -1.55 -13.65
CA GLN A 241 -32.88 -2.36 -13.70
C GLN A 241 -31.61 -1.50 -13.64
N GLN A 242 -31.59 -0.36 -14.35
CA GLN A 242 -30.44 0.55 -14.33
C GLN A 242 -30.28 1.21 -12.96
N ALA A 243 -31.39 1.52 -12.29
CA ALA A 243 -31.41 2.07 -10.94
C ALA A 243 -30.92 1.05 -9.90
N ASP A 244 -31.46 -0.17 -9.94
CA ASP A 244 -31.08 -1.26 -9.03
C ASP A 244 -29.59 -1.59 -9.15
N ALA A 245 -29.07 -1.65 -10.38
CA ALA A 245 -27.67 -1.95 -10.64
C ALA A 245 -26.73 -0.91 -9.99
N VAL A 246 -26.96 0.39 -10.22
CA VAL A 246 -26.11 1.44 -9.65
C VAL A 246 -26.29 1.60 -8.15
N ALA A 247 -27.52 1.41 -7.64
CA ALA A 247 -27.81 1.48 -6.22
C ALA A 247 -27.10 0.37 -5.43
N LEU A 248 -27.03 -0.85 -5.98
CA LEU A 248 -26.29 -1.96 -5.36
C LEU A 248 -24.80 -1.64 -5.24
N LEU A 249 -24.17 -1.18 -6.33
CA LEU A 249 -22.76 -0.79 -6.32
C LEU A 249 -22.48 0.34 -5.32
N MET A 250 -23.33 1.38 -5.31
CA MET A 250 -23.23 2.51 -4.39
C MET A 250 -23.36 2.08 -2.92
N PHE A 251 -24.32 1.20 -2.64
CA PHE A 251 -24.57 0.70 -1.30
C PHE A 251 -23.38 -0.13 -0.79
N ASP A 252 -22.87 -1.06 -1.59
CA ASP A 252 -21.71 -1.86 -1.21
C ASP A 252 -20.47 -1.00 -0.98
N CYS A 253 -20.23 -0.01 -1.85
CA CYS A 253 -19.16 0.97 -1.62
C CYS A 253 -19.36 1.69 -0.28
N ALA A 254 -20.59 2.15 0.02
CA ALA A 254 -20.90 2.86 1.26
C ALA A 254 -20.72 2.00 2.51
N ILE A 255 -21.16 0.73 2.50
CA ILE A 255 -20.97 -0.20 3.61
C ILE A 255 -19.48 -0.51 3.81
N SER A 256 -18.73 -0.71 2.72
CA SER A 256 -17.31 -1.08 2.78
C SER A 256 -16.42 -0.03 3.46
N VAL A 257 -16.87 1.22 3.51
CA VAL A 257 -16.17 2.34 4.15
C VAL A 257 -16.83 2.81 5.43
N ASN A 258 -17.78 2.05 6.00
CA ASN A 258 -18.47 2.42 7.23
C ASN A 258 -19.18 3.80 7.11
N SER A 259 -20.01 3.97 6.07
CA SER A 259 -20.77 5.21 5.87
C SER A 259 -21.82 5.39 6.98
N LEU A 260 -21.86 6.58 7.58
CA LEU A 260 -22.79 6.90 8.65
C LEU A 260 -24.04 7.58 8.07
N PHE A 261 -24.98 6.76 7.57
CA PHE A 261 -26.22 7.27 6.96
C PHE A 261 -27.04 8.09 7.96
N ASN A 262 -27.45 9.29 7.53
CA ASN A 262 -28.21 10.24 8.34
C ASN A 262 -29.20 11.03 7.45
N ASP A 263 -29.91 11.98 8.05
CA ASP A 263 -30.79 12.93 7.39
C ASP A 263 -30.08 13.61 6.22
N THR A 264 -30.73 13.64 5.06
CA THR A 264 -30.17 14.18 3.83
C THR A 264 -29.78 15.66 3.93
N ASN A 265 -30.37 16.42 4.87
CA ASN A 265 -30.00 17.82 5.13
C ASN A 265 -28.70 17.95 5.93
N ILE A 266 -28.33 16.91 6.69
CA ILE A 266 -27.06 16.82 7.43
C ILE A 266 -25.99 16.22 6.53
N GLY A 267 -26.38 15.23 5.72
CA GLY A 267 -25.51 14.47 4.83
C GLY A 267 -25.04 13.15 5.45
N THR A 268 -24.35 12.35 4.63
CA THR A 268 -23.76 11.08 5.05
C THR A 268 -22.26 11.30 5.28
N ALA A 269 -21.82 11.24 6.54
CA ALA A 269 -20.42 11.38 6.87
C ALA A 269 -19.62 10.17 6.35
N GLY A 270 -18.47 10.46 5.73
CA GLY A 270 -17.59 9.44 5.14
C GLY A 270 -16.47 9.01 6.08
N ALA A 271 -16.37 7.69 6.23
CA ALA A 271 -15.20 6.86 6.52
C ALA A 271 -14.43 6.98 7.85
N SER A 272 -14.67 6.00 8.75
CA SER A 272 -13.69 5.55 9.74
C SER A 272 -12.69 4.51 9.18
N ASN A 273 -13.00 3.86 8.06
CA ASN A 273 -12.13 2.92 7.35
C ASN A 273 -11.50 3.57 6.10
N TRP A 274 -10.20 3.40 5.89
CA TRP A 274 -9.53 3.95 4.70
C TRP A 274 -10.01 3.27 3.41
N ALA A 275 -10.50 4.05 2.44
CA ALA A 275 -11.07 3.55 1.18
C ALA A 275 -10.12 2.66 0.38
N VAL A 276 -8.80 2.87 0.51
CA VAL A 276 -7.78 2.02 -0.13
C VAL A 276 -7.91 0.55 0.30
N TYR A 277 -8.20 0.28 1.58
CA TYR A 277 -8.40 -1.09 2.06
C TYR A 277 -9.71 -1.68 1.54
N SER A 278 -10.78 -0.89 1.46
CA SER A 278 -12.04 -1.37 0.88
C SER A 278 -11.87 -1.80 -0.58
N PHE A 279 -11.16 -0.99 -1.38
CA PHE A 279 -10.78 -1.38 -2.75
C PHE A 279 -9.99 -2.69 -2.79
N GLN A 280 -9.02 -2.85 -1.89
CA GLN A 280 -8.10 -4.00 -1.87
C GLN A 280 -8.73 -5.28 -1.34
N ASP A 281 -9.53 -5.21 -0.28
CA ASP A 281 -9.98 -6.36 0.50
C ASP A 281 -11.33 -6.88 0.04
N TYR A 282 -12.24 -5.97 -0.36
CA TYR A 282 -13.59 -6.32 -0.78
C TYR A 282 -13.77 -6.28 -2.30
N PHE A 283 -13.01 -5.45 -3.00
CA PHE A 283 -13.22 -5.20 -4.44
C PHE A 283 -12.05 -5.62 -5.34
N GLY A 284 -11.06 -6.34 -4.81
CA GLY A 284 -10.02 -6.99 -5.62
C GLY A 284 -9.14 -6.03 -6.42
N TYR A 285 -8.90 -4.82 -5.92
CA TYR A 285 -7.91 -3.90 -6.49
C TYR A 285 -6.49 -4.27 -6.03
N ALA A 286 -5.50 -3.82 -6.79
CA ALA A 286 -4.10 -4.13 -6.54
C ALA A 286 -3.67 -3.73 -5.11
N LYS A 287 -3.07 -4.66 -4.36
CA LYS A 287 -2.49 -4.41 -3.04
C LYS A 287 -1.38 -3.35 -3.05
N THR A 288 -0.81 -3.08 -4.23
CA THR A 288 0.20 -2.03 -4.44
C THR A 288 -0.37 -0.62 -4.45
N ALA A 289 -1.70 -0.46 -4.59
CA ALA A 289 -2.34 0.84 -4.46
C ALA A 289 -2.05 1.45 -3.08
N ALA A 290 -1.83 2.76 -3.03
CA ALA A 290 -1.36 3.42 -1.82
C ALA A 290 -2.06 4.76 -1.61
N GLU A 291 -2.54 4.97 -0.39
CA GLU A 291 -2.99 6.28 0.06
C GLU A 291 -1.77 7.15 0.37
N ILE A 292 -1.67 8.30 -0.27
CA ILE A 292 -0.61 9.29 -0.05
C ILE A 292 -1.25 10.53 0.57
N SER A 293 -0.76 10.95 1.73
CA SER A 293 -1.15 12.22 2.35
C SER A 293 -0.35 13.37 1.76
N ARG A 294 -1.03 14.47 1.45
CA ARG A 294 -0.40 15.74 1.01
C ARG A 294 0.60 16.26 2.05
N SER A 295 0.40 15.98 3.34
CA SER A 295 1.33 16.35 4.42
C SER A 295 2.69 15.66 4.34
N ASN A 296 2.78 14.52 3.65
CA ASN A 296 4.03 13.79 3.45
C ASN A 296 4.85 14.34 2.27
N ILE A 297 4.27 15.24 1.47
CA ILE A 297 4.89 15.78 0.27
C ILE A 297 5.27 17.24 0.52
N THR A 298 6.53 17.59 0.25
CA THR A 298 7.05 18.92 0.59
C THR A 298 6.89 19.94 -0.53
N ASN A 299 6.62 19.49 -1.76
CA ASN A 299 6.57 20.31 -2.96
C ASN A 299 5.26 20.13 -3.76
N ASP A 300 4.68 21.22 -4.27
CA ASP A 300 3.47 21.19 -5.11
C ASP A 300 3.71 20.43 -6.42
N ASP A 301 4.85 20.61 -7.09
CA ASP A 301 5.17 19.88 -8.33
C ASP A 301 5.27 18.37 -8.14
N GLU A 302 5.75 17.93 -6.98
CA GLU A 302 5.84 16.50 -6.64
C GLU A 302 4.44 15.90 -6.48
N TRP A 303 3.56 16.60 -5.76
CA TRP A 303 2.15 16.20 -5.61
C TRP A 303 1.41 16.16 -6.94
N GLU A 304 1.53 17.21 -7.75
CA GLU A 304 0.92 17.27 -9.08
C GLU A 304 1.49 16.20 -10.02
N THR A 305 2.78 15.86 -9.89
CA THR A 305 3.41 14.80 -10.67
C THR A 305 2.90 13.42 -10.28
N LEU A 306 2.64 13.15 -9.00
CA LEU A 306 2.00 11.90 -8.57
C LEU A 306 0.62 11.73 -9.23
N VAL A 307 -0.24 12.77 -9.15
CA VAL A 307 -1.57 12.74 -9.76
C VAL A 307 -1.48 12.60 -11.27
N TYR A 308 -0.62 13.39 -11.93
CA TYR A 308 -0.48 13.36 -13.38
C TYR A 308 0.02 12.01 -13.91
N ASN A 309 0.96 11.36 -13.21
CA ASN A 309 1.54 10.09 -13.67
C ASN A 309 0.48 8.97 -13.74
N ASP A 310 -0.41 8.91 -12.75
CA ASP A 310 -1.52 7.95 -12.75
C ASP A 310 -2.54 8.28 -13.83
N LEU A 311 -2.91 9.56 -13.99
CA LEU A 311 -3.77 9.98 -15.10
C LEU A 311 -3.16 9.61 -16.46
N GLN A 312 -1.85 9.80 -16.64
CA GLN A 312 -1.13 9.43 -17.86
C GLN A 312 -1.13 7.90 -18.06
N ALA A 313 -1.11 7.12 -16.99
CA ALA A 313 -1.27 5.67 -17.02
C ALA A 313 -2.72 5.21 -17.22
N GLY A 314 -3.67 6.15 -17.38
CA GLY A 314 -5.09 5.87 -17.56
C GLY A 314 -5.82 5.50 -16.28
N LEU A 315 -5.31 5.92 -15.12
CA LEU A 315 -5.86 5.63 -13.80
C LEU A 315 -6.51 6.89 -13.21
N PRO A 316 -7.83 6.92 -12.99
CA PRO A 316 -8.48 8.01 -12.28
C PRO A 316 -8.10 7.99 -10.80
N ILE A 317 -7.93 9.18 -10.22
CA ILE A 317 -7.47 9.38 -8.85
C ILE A 317 -8.66 9.58 -7.93
N PHE A 318 -8.80 8.70 -6.94
CA PHE A 318 -9.63 8.96 -5.77
C PHE A 318 -8.96 10.07 -4.94
N TYR A 319 -9.63 11.20 -4.76
CA TYR A 319 -9.09 12.36 -4.06
C TYR A 319 -10.02 12.73 -2.89
N SER A 320 -9.44 12.91 -1.71
CA SER A 320 -10.16 13.35 -0.52
C SER A 320 -9.42 14.43 0.26
N GLY A 321 -10.13 15.07 1.18
CA GLY A 321 -9.56 15.92 2.23
C GLY A 321 -10.59 16.23 3.29
N ASN A 322 -10.15 16.81 4.40
CA ASN A 322 -11.02 17.17 5.52
C ASN A 322 -10.85 18.65 5.88
N ASP A 323 -11.89 19.28 6.39
CA ASP A 323 -11.77 20.59 7.03
C ASP A 323 -11.33 20.49 8.50
N ASP A 324 -11.08 21.64 9.13
CA ASP A 324 -10.65 21.73 10.54
C ASP A 324 -11.69 21.17 11.54
N SER A 325 -12.93 20.97 11.11
CA SER A 325 -14.01 20.34 11.91
C SER A 325 -14.06 18.82 11.72
N GLY A 326 -13.20 18.26 10.86
CA GLY A 326 -13.16 16.85 10.50
C GLY A 326 -14.13 16.45 9.40
N SER A 327 -14.88 17.39 8.81
CA SER A 327 -15.81 17.11 7.71
C SER A 327 -15.05 16.69 6.47
N GLY A 328 -15.23 15.44 6.05
CA GLY A 328 -14.55 14.85 4.90
C GLY A 328 -15.25 15.15 3.57
N HIS A 329 -14.46 15.45 2.55
CA HIS A 329 -14.90 15.67 1.18
C HIS A 329 -14.11 14.76 0.24
N THR A 330 -14.81 14.18 -0.74
CA THR A 330 -14.21 13.25 -1.70
C THR A 330 -14.78 13.50 -3.09
N PHE A 331 -13.93 13.30 -4.09
CA PHE A 331 -14.22 13.46 -5.52
C PHE A 331 -13.22 12.64 -6.33
N VAL A 332 -13.37 12.63 -7.66
CA VAL A 332 -12.44 11.96 -8.57
C VAL A 332 -11.72 12.99 -9.40
N CYS A 333 -10.38 12.90 -9.45
CA CYS A 333 -9.56 13.62 -10.41
C CYS A 333 -9.26 12.68 -11.58
N ASP A 334 -9.65 13.07 -12.80
CA ASP A 334 -9.67 12.14 -13.94
C ASP A 334 -9.20 12.76 -15.26
N GLY A 335 -8.56 13.92 -15.24
CA GLY A 335 -8.02 14.53 -16.47
C GLY A 335 -7.07 15.67 -16.18
N TYR A 336 -6.43 16.17 -17.23
CA TYR A 336 -5.47 17.27 -17.16
C TYR A 336 -5.48 18.10 -18.44
N LYS A 337 -5.65 19.41 -18.32
CA LYS A 337 -5.65 20.35 -19.46
C LYS A 337 -5.26 21.75 -19.01
N ASP A 338 -4.55 22.48 -19.86
CA ASP A 338 -4.20 23.90 -19.64
C ASP A 338 -3.50 24.17 -18.29
N GLY A 339 -2.73 23.20 -17.77
CA GLY A 339 -2.06 23.34 -16.46
C GLY A 339 -2.93 22.96 -15.25
N LEU A 340 -4.17 22.53 -15.47
CA LEU A 340 -5.19 22.27 -14.45
C LEU A 340 -5.71 20.83 -14.53
N PHE A 341 -6.29 20.34 -13.43
CA PHE A 341 -6.76 18.97 -13.29
C PHE A 341 -8.28 18.91 -13.37
N HIS A 342 -8.82 17.99 -14.17
CA HIS A 342 -10.26 17.79 -14.26
C HIS A 342 -10.78 17.08 -13.02
N ILE A 343 -11.81 17.66 -12.39
CA ILE A 343 -12.45 17.13 -11.19
C ILE A 343 -13.90 16.77 -11.49
N ASN A 344 -14.26 15.54 -11.18
CA ASN A 344 -15.62 15.06 -11.08
C ASN A 344 -16.08 15.10 -9.61
N TRP A 345 -16.99 16.02 -9.30
CA TRP A 345 -17.45 16.24 -7.92
C TRP A 345 -18.46 15.20 -7.41
N GLY A 346 -18.98 14.32 -8.28
CA GLY A 346 -20.03 13.36 -7.89
C GLY A 346 -21.38 14.04 -7.61
N TRP A 347 -21.73 15.05 -8.40
CA TRP A 347 -22.99 15.81 -8.30
C TRP A 347 -23.66 15.97 -9.67
N GLU A 348 -23.87 14.84 -10.35
CA GLU A 348 -24.51 14.77 -11.66
C GLU A 348 -23.81 15.62 -12.75
N GLY A 349 -22.48 15.70 -12.71
CA GLY A 349 -21.70 16.52 -13.64
C GLY A 349 -21.76 18.02 -13.38
N THR A 350 -22.53 18.46 -12.37
CA THR A 350 -22.61 19.86 -11.99
C THR A 350 -21.24 20.33 -11.49
N PHE A 351 -20.73 21.42 -12.07
CA PHE A 351 -19.44 22.01 -11.73
C PHE A 351 -18.20 21.15 -12.05
N ASN A 352 -18.36 20.01 -12.72
CA ASN A 352 -17.20 19.29 -13.26
C ASN A 352 -16.43 20.24 -14.19
N GLY A 353 -15.12 20.27 -14.02
CA GLY A 353 -14.27 21.24 -14.70
C GLY A 353 -12.83 21.11 -14.24
N TYR A 354 -12.01 22.09 -14.59
CA TYR A 354 -10.57 22.03 -14.40
C TYR A 354 -10.15 22.96 -13.27
N PHE A 355 -9.41 22.44 -12.31
CA PHE A 355 -9.03 23.10 -11.05
C PHE A 355 -7.53 22.92 -10.80
N ALA A 356 -6.90 23.94 -10.21
CA ALA A 356 -5.52 23.85 -9.72
C ALA A 356 -5.49 22.98 -8.46
N LEU A 357 -4.51 22.08 -8.30
CA LEU A 357 -4.39 21.30 -7.05
C LEU A 357 -3.82 22.11 -5.89
N SER A 358 -3.20 23.25 -6.20
CA SER A 358 -2.75 24.27 -5.25
C SER A 358 -3.19 25.65 -5.76
N GLY A 359 -3.80 26.43 -4.88
CA GLY A 359 -4.19 27.82 -5.14
C GLY A 359 -3.04 28.80 -5.00
N SER A 360 -1.92 28.38 -4.41
CA SER A 360 -0.77 29.26 -4.23
C SER A 360 0.30 29.09 -5.30
N ASP A 361 0.78 27.89 -5.63
CA ASP A 361 2.04 27.63 -6.41
C ASP A 361 3.30 28.41 -5.95
N ALA A 362 3.14 29.42 -5.09
CA ALA A 362 4.11 30.33 -4.48
C ALA A 362 5.11 29.63 -3.55
N LEU A 363 4.88 28.35 -3.29
CA LEU A 363 5.69 27.50 -2.42
C LEU A 363 6.60 26.55 -3.22
N ASN A 364 6.46 26.53 -4.55
CA ASN A 364 7.44 25.93 -5.45
C ASN A 364 8.75 26.77 -5.35
N PRO A 365 9.92 26.14 -5.19
CA PRO A 365 10.85 26.36 -4.10
C PRO A 365 11.42 27.78 -3.98
N TYR A 366 11.12 28.43 -2.86
CA TYR A 366 12.13 29.21 -2.14
C TYR A 366 13.32 28.28 -1.85
N THR A 367 14.47 28.52 -2.48
CA THR A 367 15.71 27.87 -2.08
C THR A 367 16.06 28.27 -0.65
N GLY A 368 15.70 27.43 0.34
CA GLY A 368 16.24 27.50 1.69
C GLY A 368 15.49 28.35 2.73
N ALA A 369 14.26 28.79 2.48
CA ALA A 369 13.40 29.40 3.51
C ALA A 369 12.20 28.49 3.80
N GLY A 370 12.41 27.51 4.69
CA GLY A 370 11.37 26.56 5.07
C GLY A 370 10.18 27.24 5.73
N LEU A 371 8.99 26.95 5.21
CA LEU A 371 7.76 27.02 5.97
C LEU A 371 7.45 25.62 6.49
N HIS A 372 8.20 25.22 7.52
CA HIS A 372 7.76 24.12 8.37
C HIS A 372 6.69 24.66 9.34
N GLY A 373 5.47 24.11 9.26
CA GLY A 373 4.56 24.13 10.41
C GLY A 373 3.58 25.29 10.55
N GLN A 374 3.14 25.93 9.47
CA GLN A 374 2.02 26.89 9.52
C GLN A 374 0.89 26.44 8.56
N GLY A 375 0.17 25.36 8.91
CA GLY A 375 -1.27 25.22 8.61
C GLY A 375 -1.78 25.05 7.16
N TYR A 376 -1.10 24.35 6.24
CA TYR A 376 -1.63 24.09 4.89
C TYR A 376 -1.60 22.61 4.47
N HIS A 377 -2.16 21.76 5.33
CA HIS A 377 -2.28 20.31 5.12
C HIS A 377 -3.64 19.81 5.58
N ASN A 378 -4.73 20.33 5.03
CA ASN A 378 -6.10 19.92 5.35
C ASN A 378 -6.37 18.49 4.90
N ASP A 379 -5.75 17.54 5.59
CA ASP A 379 -5.78 16.08 5.45
C ASP A 379 -6.04 15.58 4.02
N GLN A 380 -5.46 16.27 3.02
CA GLN A 380 -5.69 15.92 1.63
C GLN A 380 -4.98 14.61 1.33
N ARG A 381 -5.69 13.68 0.70
CA ARG A 381 -5.20 12.34 0.43
C ARG A 381 -5.59 11.93 -0.98
N ILE A 382 -4.71 11.20 -1.64
CA ILE A 382 -4.98 10.55 -2.92
C ILE A 382 -4.70 9.07 -2.80
N ILE A 383 -5.41 8.26 -3.59
CA ILE A 383 -5.02 6.85 -3.78
C ILE A 383 -4.32 6.73 -5.13
N THR A 384 -3.05 6.37 -5.09
CA THR A 384 -2.21 6.12 -6.27
C THR A 384 -2.18 4.64 -6.64
N GLY A 385 -1.92 4.33 -7.92
CA GLY A 385 -1.80 2.97 -8.44
C GLY A 385 -3.11 2.17 -8.40
N LEU A 386 -4.25 2.86 -8.28
CA LEU A 386 -5.56 2.23 -8.10
C LEU A 386 -6.05 1.59 -9.40
N LYS A 387 -5.81 0.28 -9.52
CA LYS A 387 -6.20 -0.54 -10.67
C LYS A 387 -6.69 -1.92 -10.23
N PRO A 388 -7.53 -2.59 -11.04
CA PRO A 388 -7.87 -4.00 -10.83
C PRO A 388 -6.61 -4.84 -10.60
N ALA A 389 -6.66 -5.75 -9.62
CA ALA A 389 -5.56 -6.68 -9.42
C ALA A 389 -5.41 -7.56 -10.67
N LYS A 390 -4.17 -7.77 -11.12
CA LYS A 390 -3.87 -8.88 -12.04
C LYS A 390 -3.85 -10.17 -11.22
N ALA A 391 -3.99 -11.33 -11.87
CA ALA A 391 -3.59 -12.59 -11.26
C ALA A 391 -2.08 -12.53 -11.01
N SER A 392 -1.70 -12.06 -9.82
CA SER A 392 -0.34 -11.94 -9.35
C SER A 392 -0.26 -12.66 -8.01
N SER A 393 0.83 -13.40 -7.80
CA SER A 393 1.06 -14.17 -6.57
C SER A 393 2.48 -13.88 -6.10
N GLY A 394 2.65 -13.86 -4.78
CA GLY A 394 3.93 -13.65 -4.15
C GLY A 394 4.20 -12.20 -3.80
N VAL A 395 5.44 -11.78 -4.02
CA VAL A 395 5.98 -10.52 -3.50
C VAL A 395 6.60 -9.68 -4.59
N VAL A 396 6.36 -8.37 -4.52
CA VAL A 396 7.00 -7.37 -5.39
C VAL A 396 7.70 -6.29 -4.59
N ALA A 397 8.81 -5.78 -5.12
CA ALA A 397 9.47 -4.59 -4.63
C ALA A 397 8.92 -3.34 -5.35
N GLN A 398 8.49 -2.35 -4.59
CA GLN A 398 8.06 -1.03 -5.08
C GLN A 398 9.23 -0.06 -5.26
N ASP A 399 10.28 -0.24 -4.45
CA ASP A 399 11.50 0.56 -4.51
C ASP A 399 12.71 -0.27 -4.93
N ALA A 400 13.79 0.42 -5.31
CA ALA A 400 15.06 -0.23 -5.58
C ALA A 400 15.58 -0.94 -4.32
N ILE A 401 16.02 -2.18 -4.50
CA ILE A 401 16.68 -2.97 -3.47
C ILE A 401 18.10 -2.46 -3.27
N THR A 402 18.44 -2.15 -2.02
CA THR A 402 19.73 -1.63 -1.58
C THR A 402 20.32 -2.49 -0.47
N ILE A 403 21.63 -2.37 -0.26
CA ILE A 403 22.31 -2.97 0.89
C ILE A 403 23.04 -1.88 1.67
N SER A 404 23.01 -1.97 3.01
CA SER A 404 23.59 -0.94 3.90
C SER A 404 25.08 -0.70 3.67
N GLN A 405 25.82 -1.72 3.19
CA GLN A 405 27.23 -1.63 2.80
C GLN A 405 27.56 -2.73 1.78
N ASN A 406 28.53 -2.47 0.91
CA ASN A 406 28.95 -3.38 -0.17
C ASN A 406 30.13 -4.28 0.20
N SER A 407 30.64 -4.17 1.43
CA SER A 407 31.67 -5.04 2.00
C SER A 407 31.38 -5.31 3.47
N ALA A 408 31.71 -6.51 3.93
CA ALA A 408 31.54 -6.91 5.32
C ALA A 408 32.62 -7.90 5.75
N THR A 409 32.89 -7.90 7.05
CA THR A 409 33.63 -8.96 7.73
C THR A 409 32.67 -9.97 8.33
N ARG A 410 33.11 -11.23 8.40
CA ARG A 410 32.29 -12.31 8.97
C ARG A 410 31.86 -12.02 10.40
N GLY A 411 30.55 -12.04 10.63
CA GLY A 411 29.91 -11.70 11.90
C GLY A 411 29.21 -10.34 11.89
N ASP A 412 29.45 -9.52 10.87
CA ASP A 412 28.72 -8.26 10.66
C ASP A 412 27.25 -8.52 10.34
N GLU A 413 26.42 -7.57 10.78
CA GLU A 413 24.99 -7.49 10.51
C GLU A 413 24.70 -6.38 9.51
N LEU A 414 23.88 -6.68 8.51
CA LEU A 414 23.63 -5.84 7.36
C LEU A 414 22.13 -5.80 7.07
N PHE A 415 21.66 -4.67 6.56
CA PHE A 415 20.28 -4.57 6.08
C PHE A 415 20.25 -4.58 4.56
N VAL A 416 19.41 -5.45 4.01
CA VAL A 416 18.96 -5.39 2.61
C VAL A 416 17.60 -4.72 2.61
N SER A 417 17.52 -3.52 2.05
CA SER A 417 16.37 -2.62 2.19
C SER A 417 15.65 -2.40 0.87
N GLY A 418 14.33 -2.28 0.95
CA GLY A 418 13.42 -1.95 -0.14
C GLY A 418 11.98 -2.07 0.33
N ASN A 419 11.07 -1.22 -0.16
CA ASN A 419 9.64 -1.36 0.14
C ASN A 419 9.07 -2.52 -0.67
N MET A 420 8.79 -3.62 0.00
CA MET A 420 8.31 -4.84 -0.62
C MET A 420 6.95 -5.20 -0.01
N ILE A 421 6.09 -5.82 -0.81
CA ILE A 421 4.71 -6.11 -0.42
C ILE A 421 4.27 -7.49 -0.91
N ASN A 422 3.62 -8.25 -0.04
CA ASN A 422 2.94 -9.48 -0.44
C ASN A 422 1.66 -9.12 -1.20
N ILE A 423 1.63 -9.40 -2.50
CA ILE A 423 0.49 -9.11 -3.39
C ILE A 423 -0.34 -10.35 -3.71
N SER A 424 -0.07 -11.46 -3.02
CA SER A 424 -0.88 -12.66 -3.09
C SER A 424 -2.32 -12.39 -2.68
N ASN A 425 -3.25 -13.24 -3.13
CA ASN A 425 -4.66 -13.10 -2.75
C ASN A 425 -4.90 -13.69 -1.36
N THR A 426 -4.33 -14.87 -1.09
CA THR A 426 -4.60 -15.66 0.12
C THR A 426 -3.33 -16.17 0.79
N GLU A 427 -2.23 -16.25 0.06
CA GLU A 427 -1.02 -16.92 0.50
C GLU A 427 -0.20 -16.04 1.45
N GLU A 428 0.14 -16.57 2.62
CA GLU A 428 1.19 -15.99 3.45
C GLU A 428 2.57 -16.42 2.98
N VAL A 429 3.59 -15.58 3.21
CA VAL A 429 4.95 -15.83 2.73
C VAL A 429 6.00 -15.69 3.83
N TYR A 430 7.01 -16.55 3.83
CA TYR A 430 8.28 -16.31 4.52
C TYR A 430 9.19 -15.45 3.64
N MET A 431 10.05 -14.66 4.27
CA MET A 431 11.04 -13.83 3.59
C MET A 431 12.45 -14.35 3.85
N GLY A 432 13.37 -14.11 2.91
CA GLY A 432 14.77 -14.47 3.05
C GLY A 432 15.64 -13.74 2.03
N LEU A 433 16.93 -14.05 2.04
CA LEU A 433 17.93 -13.48 1.13
C LEU A 433 18.61 -14.60 0.36
N GLU A 434 18.59 -14.51 -0.97
CA GLU A 434 19.45 -15.31 -1.83
C GLU A 434 20.76 -14.57 -2.06
N LEU A 435 21.87 -15.21 -1.69
CA LEU A 435 23.21 -14.79 -2.03
C LEU A 435 23.73 -15.70 -3.14
N THR A 436 23.99 -15.13 -4.31
CA THR A 436 24.58 -15.85 -5.44
C THR A 436 26.06 -15.50 -5.56
N ASP A 437 26.94 -16.48 -5.37
CA ASP A 437 28.38 -16.31 -5.52
C ASP A 437 28.70 -15.91 -6.97
N VAL A 438 29.37 -14.77 -7.16
CA VAL A 438 29.69 -14.23 -8.49
C VAL A 438 30.68 -15.10 -9.26
N ALA A 439 31.56 -15.81 -8.56
CA ALA A 439 32.58 -16.66 -9.18
C ALA A 439 32.04 -18.05 -9.55
N THR A 440 31.17 -18.63 -8.74
CA THR A 440 30.71 -20.02 -8.91
C THR A 440 29.27 -20.16 -9.36
N GLY A 441 28.43 -19.15 -9.14
CA GLY A 441 26.98 -19.21 -9.33
C GLY A 441 26.24 -20.00 -8.23
N GLU A 442 26.94 -20.43 -7.18
CA GLU A 442 26.34 -21.14 -6.05
C GLU A 442 25.41 -20.22 -5.26
N LYS A 443 24.27 -20.75 -4.83
CA LYS A 443 23.22 -20.00 -4.14
C LYS A 443 23.12 -20.42 -2.68
N ILE A 444 23.00 -19.43 -1.81
CA ILE A 444 22.78 -19.61 -0.36
C ILE A 444 21.54 -18.82 0.01
N ILE A 445 20.63 -19.45 0.78
CA ILE A 445 19.51 -18.75 1.40
C ILE A 445 19.86 -18.46 2.85
N ALA A 446 19.77 -17.19 3.26
CA ALA A 446 20.06 -16.72 4.61
C ALA A 446 19.06 -15.63 5.04
N GLY A 447 19.13 -15.19 6.30
CA GLY A 447 18.26 -14.10 6.80
C GLY A 447 16.76 -14.43 6.73
N ILE A 448 16.42 -15.70 6.90
CA ILE A 448 15.04 -16.21 6.80
C ILE A 448 14.22 -15.73 8.01
N THR A 449 13.01 -15.25 7.76
CA THR A 449 12.07 -14.89 8.83
C THR A 449 11.47 -16.12 9.48
N ASP A 450 11.28 -16.09 10.80
CA ASP A 450 10.64 -17.17 11.56
C ASP A 450 9.11 -17.03 11.66
N TYR A 451 8.55 -16.04 10.97
CA TYR A 451 7.13 -15.78 10.82
C TYR A 451 6.78 -15.50 9.35
N THR A 452 5.50 -15.66 9.04
CA THR A 452 4.93 -15.39 7.71
C THR A 452 4.33 -13.99 7.64
N PHE A 453 4.19 -13.48 6.41
CA PHE A 453 3.55 -12.21 6.11
C PHE A 453 2.28 -12.48 5.30
N ALA A 454 1.13 -12.05 5.83
CA ALA A 454 -0.15 -12.14 5.14
C ALA A 454 -0.20 -11.23 3.88
N PRO A 455 -1.13 -11.51 2.95
CA PRO A 455 -1.46 -10.59 1.85
C PRO A 455 -1.61 -9.13 2.30
N GLY A 456 -1.02 -8.19 1.55
CA GLY A 456 -1.03 -6.76 1.85
C GLY A 456 0.06 -6.30 2.82
N ASN A 457 0.68 -7.20 3.59
CA ASN A 457 1.75 -6.83 4.50
C ASN A 457 2.98 -6.33 3.74
N ARG A 458 3.57 -5.25 4.27
CA ARG A 458 4.77 -4.59 3.74
C ARG A 458 5.98 -4.87 4.62
N PHE A 459 7.16 -4.82 4.02
CA PHE A 459 8.43 -4.98 4.70
C PHE A 459 9.47 -4.08 4.04
N SER A 460 10.29 -3.43 4.86
CA SER A 460 11.23 -2.39 4.44
C SER A 460 12.68 -2.86 4.43
N ALA A 461 13.00 -3.93 5.17
CA ALA A 461 14.34 -4.49 5.22
C ALA A 461 14.36 -5.94 5.71
N LEU A 462 15.40 -6.67 5.29
CA LEU A 462 15.78 -7.98 5.80
C LEU A 462 17.19 -7.90 6.40
N LEU A 463 17.38 -8.54 7.54
CA LEU A 463 18.66 -8.61 8.23
C LEU A 463 19.47 -9.80 7.67
N LEU A 464 20.69 -9.52 7.23
CA LEU A 464 21.70 -10.52 6.91
C LEU A 464 22.75 -10.53 8.00
N ASN A 465 22.94 -11.68 8.66
CA ASN A 465 24.13 -11.92 9.45
C ASN A 465 25.17 -12.67 8.59
N THR A 466 26.32 -12.03 8.35
CA THR A 466 27.38 -12.60 7.50
C THR A 466 28.05 -13.84 8.11
N SER A 467 27.80 -14.16 9.38
CA SER A 467 28.18 -15.45 9.95
C SER A 467 27.61 -16.62 9.16
N ASP A 468 26.45 -16.44 8.51
CA ASP A 468 25.75 -17.50 7.80
C ASP A 468 26.34 -17.83 6.43
N ILE A 469 27.33 -17.07 5.96
CA ILE A 469 27.91 -17.26 4.63
C ILE A 469 29.26 -17.94 4.75
N VAL A 470 29.31 -19.27 4.68
CA VAL A 470 30.50 -20.08 4.99
C VAL A 470 31.76 -19.78 4.16
N LYS A 471 31.62 -19.19 2.97
CA LYS A 471 32.75 -18.83 2.08
C LYS A 471 32.99 -17.33 2.08
N ASN A 472 34.24 -16.94 1.86
CA ASN A 472 34.57 -15.56 1.49
C ASN A 472 34.38 -15.40 -0.02
N GLY A 473 34.05 -14.19 -0.46
CA GLY A 473 33.82 -13.92 -1.88
C GLY A 473 32.94 -12.70 -2.10
N THR A 474 32.60 -12.45 -3.36
CA THR A 474 31.63 -11.44 -3.76
C THR A 474 30.33 -12.13 -4.16
N PHE A 475 29.22 -11.66 -3.61
CA PHE A 475 27.89 -12.21 -3.80
C PHE A 475 26.97 -11.16 -4.38
N GLU A 476 26.12 -11.55 -5.33
CA GLU A 476 24.89 -10.84 -5.61
C GLU A 476 23.88 -11.14 -4.52
N VAL A 477 23.28 -10.12 -3.91
CA VAL A 477 22.33 -10.27 -2.81
C VAL A 477 20.95 -9.85 -3.30
N TRP A 478 19.97 -10.75 -3.18
CA TRP A 478 18.61 -10.47 -3.63
C TRP A 478 17.57 -11.02 -2.63
N PRO A 479 16.51 -10.27 -2.33
CA PRO A 479 15.46 -10.75 -1.46
C PRO A 479 14.59 -11.79 -2.19
N VAL A 480 14.24 -12.83 -1.45
CA VAL A 480 13.41 -13.96 -1.89
C VAL A 480 12.26 -14.18 -0.93
N TYR A 481 11.21 -14.81 -1.42
CA TYR A 481 10.09 -15.25 -0.59
C TYR A 481 9.78 -16.72 -0.83
N GLN A 482 9.15 -17.36 0.15
CA GLN A 482 8.62 -18.72 0.05
C GLN A 482 7.17 -18.70 0.48
N ILE A 483 6.27 -19.28 -0.32
CA ILE A 483 4.87 -19.42 0.05
C ILE A 483 4.77 -20.44 1.18
N SER A 484 4.02 -20.11 2.23
CA SER A 484 3.80 -21.01 3.36
C SER A 484 3.26 -22.37 2.90
N GLY A 485 3.86 -23.46 3.37
CA GLY A 485 3.54 -24.82 2.95
C GLY A 485 4.25 -25.29 1.66
N THR A 486 5.08 -24.47 1.04
CA THR A 486 5.92 -24.84 -0.11
C THR A 486 7.40 -24.88 0.28
N THR A 487 8.26 -25.43 -0.59
CA THR A 487 9.70 -25.54 -0.35
C THR A 487 10.54 -24.63 -1.24
N GLU A 488 9.95 -24.01 -2.26
CA GLU A 488 10.67 -23.21 -3.24
C GLU A 488 10.84 -21.75 -2.78
N TRP A 489 12.05 -21.22 -2.96
CA TRP A 489 12.36 -19.80 -2.76
C TRP A 489 12.35 -19.07 -4.09
N ILE A 490 11.55 -18.02 -4.19
CA ILE A 490 11.30 -17.25 -5.40
C ILE A 490 11.89 -15.86 -5.24
N ARG A 491 12.64 -15.36 -6.23
CA ARG A 491 13.15 -13.99 -6.23
C ARG A 491 12.00 -12.99 -6.32
N ILE A 492 12.05 -11.96 -5.48
CA ILE A 492 11.11 -10.84 -5.53
C ILE A 492 11.29 -10.10 -6.85
N GLU A 493 10.18 -9.76 -7.50
CA GLU A 493 10.21 -8.92 -8.70
C GLU A 493 10.74 -7.52 -8.36
N ALA A 494 11.71 -7.05 -9.14
CA ALA A 494 12.35 -5.77 -8.93
C ALA A 494 11.40 -4.59 -9.21
N ALA A 495 11.65 -3.46 -8.55
CA ALA A 495 11.05 -2.20 -8.96
C ALA A 495 11.47 -1.85 -10.41
N THR A 496 10.60 -1.12 -11.11
CA THR A 496 10.83 -0.74 -12.50
C THR A 496 12.17 0.01 -12.63
N GLY A 497 13.09 -0.53 -13.44
CA GLY A 497 14.39 0.08 -13.73
C GLY A 497 15.60 -0.52 -13.00
N GLN A 498 15.39 -1.38 -11.98
CA GLN A 498 16.51 -2.11 -11.37
C GLN A 498 16.81 -3.41 -12.13
N ASN A 499 17.88 -3.37 -12.92
CA ASN A 499 18.31 -4.51 -13.75
C ASN A 499 19.45 -5.34 -13.12
N LYS A 500 19.96 -4.94 -11.93
CA LYS A 500 21.11 -5.58 -11.29
C LYS A 500 20.91 -5.72 -9.77
N ALA A 501 21.36 -6.86 -9.25
CA ALA A 501 21.44 -7.11 -7.82
C ALA A 501 22.56 -6.27 -7.17
N PRO A 502 22.34 -5.74 -5.95
CA PRO A 502 23.43 -5.24 -5.12
C PRO A 502 24.50 -6.31 -4.90
N GLN A 503 25.76 -5.88 -4.81
CA GLN A 503 26.88 -6.77 -4.52
C GLN A 503 27.38 -6.59 -3.09
N LEU A 504 27.74 -7.70 -2.45
CA LEU A 504 28.35 -7.76 -1.14
C LEU A 504 29.64 -8.57 -1.19
N THR A 505 30.76 -7.99 -0.75
CA THR A 505 32.02 -8.71 -0.57
C THR A 505 32.22 -9.11 0.88
N ILE A 506 32.29 -10.40 1.16
CA ILE A 506 32.49 -10.96 2.50
C ILE A 506 33.93 -11.43 2.65
N SER A 507 34.55 -11.01 3.74
CA SER A 507 35.93 -11.36 4.11
C SER A 507 36.03 -11.76 5.58
N GLY A 508 37.17 -12.32 6.00
CA GLY A 508 37.42 -12.73 7.39
C GLY A 508 37.90 -14.17 7.50
N LYS A 509 38.06 -14.65 8.74
CA LYS A 509 38.46 -16.04 8.99
C LYS A 509 37.33 -16.98 8.55
N THR A 510 37.62 -17.95 7.69
CA THR A 510 36.65 -18.97 7.29
C THR A 510 36.24 -19.80 8.51
N PRO A 511 34.95 -20.12 8.68
CA PRO A 511 34.51 -21.00 9.75
C PRO A 511 35.09 -22.39 9.56
N THR A 512 35.35 -23.05 10.67
CA THR A 512 35.99 -24.37 10.69
C THR A 512 34.96 -25.48 10.50
N ILE A 513 33.70 -25.24 10.90
CA ILE A 513 32.57 -26.16 10.87
C ILE A 513 31.25 -25.39 10.78
N TYR A 514 30.22 -26.01 10.21
CA TYR A 514 28.87 -25.42 10.16
C TYR A 514 27.76 -26.49 10.22
N VAL A 515 26.53 -26.06 10.50
CA VAL A 515 25.35 -26.92 10.59
C VAL A 515 24.66 -27.03 9.23
N THR A 516 24.54 -28.24 8.70
CA THR A 516 24.06 -28.47 7.32
C THR A 516 22.54 -28.66 7.20
N ALA A 517 21.84 -28.88 8.32
CA ALA A 517 20.39 -29.07 8.37
C ALA A 517 19.83 -28.61 9.72
N PRO A 518 18.54 -28.23 9.81
CA PRO A 518 17.92 -27.85 11.07
C PRO A 518 18.17 -28.89 12.17
N ILE A 519 18.60 -28.42 13.34
CA ILE A 519 18.70 -29.27 14.53
C ILE A 519 17.33 -29.80 14.91
N SER A 520 17.29 -31.04 15.40
CA SER A 520 16.04 -31.66 15.83
C SER A 520 16.27 -32.65 16.95
N PHE A 521 15.24 -32.91 17.74
CA PHE A 521 15.17 -34.14 18.52
C PHE A 521 14.85 -35.32 17.59
N GLU A 522 14.78 -36.52 18.17
CA GLU A 522 14.38 -37.74 17.44
C GLU A 522 13.01 -37.56 16.77
N HIS A 523 12.09 -36.86 17.44
CA HIS A 523 10.71 -36.65 17.02
C HIS A 523 10.43 -35.18 16.64
N GLY A 524 11.39 -34.56 15.95
CA GLY A 524 11.27 -33.17 15.49
C GLY A 524 11.48 -32.16 16.62
N ASN A 525 10.42 -31.45 17.02
CA ASN A 525 10.50 -30.41 18.05
C ASN A 525 10.09 -30.90 19.45
N PHE A 526 9.70 -32.17 19.57
CA PHE A 526 9.21 -32.79 20.81
C PHE A 526 10.23 -33.77 21.36
N THR A 527 10.34 -33.82 22.69
CA THR A 527 11.17 -34.78 23.41
C THR A 527 10.67 -34.95 24.84
N SER A 528 10.89 -36.11 25.47
CA SER A 528 10.75 -36.25 26.93
C SER A 528 12.05 -35.86 27.65
N ILE A 529 11.96 -35.66 28.97
CA ILE A 529 13.15 -35.37 29.81
C ILE A 529 14.09 -36.58 29.81
N GLU A 530 13.55 -37.79 29.78
CA GLU A 530 14.30 -39.05 29.78
C GLU A 530 15.07 -39.28 28.48
N ASN A 531 14.58 -38.75 27.34
CA ASN A 531 15.14 -38.98 26.00
C ASN A 531 15.83 -37.76 25.38
N LEU A 532 16.22 -36.76 26.18
CA LEU A 532 16.86 -35.52 25.68
C LEU A 532 18.14 -35.77 24.86
N LYS A 533 17.96 -35.94 23.55
CA LYS A 533 19.01 -36.10 22.54
C LYS A 533 18.75 -35.16 21.39
N LEU A 534 19.62 -34.16 21.25
CA LEU A 534 19.57 -33.25 20.11
C LEU A 534 20.52 -33.74 19.03
N TYR A 535 19.98 -33.95 17.83
CA TYR A 535 20.75 -34.36 16.66
C TYR A 535 21.16 -33.13 15.85
N VAL A 536 22.45 -33.04 15.54
CA VAL A 536 23.05 -31.91 14.84
C VAL A 536 23.89 -32.44 13.69
N LYS A 537 23.49 -32.11 12.45
CA LYS A 537 24.27 -32.47 11.25
C LYS A 537 25.31 -31.39 10.97
N LEU A 538 26.57 -31.80 10.90
CA LEU A 538 27.73 -30.91 10.81
C LEU A 538 28.57 -31.24 9.58
N GLN A 539 29.21 -30.22 9.01
CA GLN A 539 30.26 -30.39 8.00
C GLN A 539 31.49 -29.57 8.33
N ALA A 540 32.66 -30.21 8.32
CA ALA A 540 33.95 -29.57 8.54
C ALA A 540 34.47 -28.92 7.25
N LEU A 541 35.06 -27.72 7.37
CA LEU A 541 35.68 -26.95 6.28
C LEU A 541 37.21 -26.89 6.39
N GLU A 542 37.74 -27.38 7.51
CA GLU A 542 39.15 -27.66 7.72
C GLU A 542 39.27 -28.86 8.67
N ASN A 543 40.50 -29.35 8.87
CA ASN A 543 40.72 -30.41 9.85
C ASN A 543 40.49 -29.85 11.25
N VAL A 544 39.56 -30.44 11.98
CA VAL A 544 39.18 -30.01 13.33
C VAL A 544 39.33 -31.14 14.33
N SER A 545 39.61 -30.79 15.59
CA SER A 545 39.70 -31.77 16.67
C SER A 545 39.28 -31.15 18.00
N ASN A 546 38.63 -31.96 18.84
CA ASN A 546 38.19 -31.59 20.20
C ASN A 546 37.29 -30.34 20.24
N ILE A 547 36.30 -30.27 19.35
CA ILE A 547 35.34 -29.16 19.33
C ILE A 547 34.13 -29.49 20.19
N GLU A 548 33.80 -28.64 21.17
CA GLU A 548 32.60 -28.77 22.01
C GLU A 548 31.44 -27.92 21.46
N PHE A 549 30.24 -28.50 21.47
CA PHE A 549 28.99 -27.83 21.15
C PHE A 549 28.10 -27.81 22.39
N ARG A 550 27.39 -26.70 22.60
CA ARG A 550 26.40 -26.56 23.67
C ARG A 550 25.07 -26.05 23.13
N ALA A 551 23.99 -26.69 23.52
CA ALA A 551 22.63 -26.22 23.25
C ALA A 551 21.93 -25.80 24.53
N TYR A 552 21.28 -24.65 24.53
CA TYR A 552 20.66 -24.06 25.73
C TYR A 552 19.15 -23.96 25.59
N PHE A 553 18.41 -24.60 26.50
CA PHE A 553 16.97 -24.39 26.63
C PHE A 553 16.73 -23.06 27.34
N LYS A 554 16.23 -22.07 26.61
CA LYS A 554 15.86 -20.74 27.11
C LYS A 554 14.40 -20.74 27.54
N GLN A 555 14.17 -20.34 28.79
CA GLN A 555 12.85 -20.23 29.38
C GLN A 555 12.05 -19.09 28.71
N PRO A 556 10.76 -19.29 28.40
CA PRO A 556 9.97 -18.29 27.70
C PRO A 556 9.62 -17.06 28.56
N TRP A 557 9.72 -17.15 29.88
CA TRP A 557 9.33 -16.06 30.80
C TRP A 557 10.46 -15.10 31.20
N ASP A 558 11.71 -15.58 31.24
CA ASP A 558 12.86 -14.76 31.69
C ASP A 558 14.13 -14.94 30.83
N GLY A 559 14.09 -15.80 29.80
CA GLY A 559 15.23 -16.10 28.94
C GLY A 559 16.38 -16.84 29.63
N GLN A 560 16.22 -17.26 30.88
CA GLN A 560 17.26 -18.00 31.61
C GLN A 560 17.42 -19.41 31.02
N THR A 561 18.63 -19.96 31.15
CA THR A 561 18.90 -21.32 30.72
C THR A 561 18.27 -22.31 31.70
N GLY A 562 17.23 -23.02 31.27
CA GLY A 562 16.59 -24.11 32.02
C GLY A 562 17.42 -25.39 32.02
N ALA A 563 18.05 -25.73 30.89
CA ALA A 563 18.97 -26.86 30.78
C ALA A 563 20.00 -26.62 29.67
N THR A 564 21.13 -27.33 29.76
CA THR A 564 22.18 -27.32 28.73
C THR A 564 22.37 -28.74 28.21
N LEU A 565 22.46 -28.92 26.90
CA LEU A 565 22.96 -30.13 26.27
C LEU A 565 24.38 -29.89 25.77
N THR A 566 25.24 -30.90 25.80
CA THR A 566 26.62 -30.83 25.28
C THR A 566 26.96 -32.05 24.44
N GLY A 567 27.91 -31.86 23.52
CA GLY A 567 28.49 -32.91 22.70
C GLY A 567 29.84 -32.46 22.14
N THR A 568 30.77 -33.39 21.96
CA THR A 568 32.12 -33.10 21.47
C THR A 568 32.42 -33.87 20.19
N VAL A 569 32.93 -33.17 19.19
CA VAL A 569 33.52 -33.75 17.99
C VAL A 569 35.00 -34.01 18.26
N ALA A 570 35.39 -35.29 18.34
CA ALA A 570 36.77 -35.68 18.62
C ALA A 570 37.72 -35.26 17.48
N SER A 571 37.37 -35.59 16.23
CA SER A 571 38.09 -35.15 15.04
C SER A 571 37.23 -35.27 13.78
N LEU A 572 37.39 -34.35 12.83
CA LEU A 572 36.89 -34.44 11.46
C LEU A 572 37.95 -33.92 10.50
N GLU A 573 38.08 -34.57 9.35
CA GLU A 573 38.87 -34.07 8.24
C GLU A 573 38.08 -33.04 7.43
N ASN A 574 38.79 -32.19 6.68
CA ASN A 574 38.16 -31.21 5.79
C ASN A 574 37.20 -31.90 4.80
N GLY A 575 35.94 -31.47 4.79
CA GLY A 575 34.88 -31.99 3.94
C GLY A 575 34.04 -33.09 4.59
N ASP A 576 34.44 -33.63 5.74
CA ASP A 576 33.69 -34.66 6.44
C ASP A 576 32.32 -34.14 6.90
N ILE A 577 31.30 -34.99 6.76
CA ILE A 577 29.94 -34.76 7.26
C ILE A 577 29.66 -35.78 8.36
N THR A 578 29.12 -35.31 9.49
CA THR A 578 28.74 -36.18 10.61
C THR A 578 27.46 -35.74 11.28
N THR A 579 26.85 -36.61 12.08
CA THR A 579 25.75 -36.28 12.98
C THR A 579 26.25 -36.37 14.42
N LEU A 580 26.30 -35.23 15.10
CA LEU A 580 26.59 -35.14 16.52
C LEU A 580 25.30 -35.29 17.33
N VAL A 581 25.36 -36.03 18.43
CA VAL A 581 24.26 -36.14 19.39
C VAL A 581 24.66 -35.40 20.66
N LEU A 582 23.89 -34.38 21.05
CA LEU A 582 24.07 -33.66 22.31
C LEU A 582 23.16 -34.26 23.38
N THR A 583 23.72 -34.43 24.58
CA THR A 583 23.02 -34.98 25.77
C THR A 583 23.12 -34.02 26.95
N PRO A 584 22.28 -34.14 27.99
CA PRO A 584 22.26 -33.21 29.11
C PRO A 584 23.62 -33.03 29.80
N LEU A 585 24.02 -31.78 29.98
CA LEU A 585 25.14 -31.35 30.81
C LEU A 585 24.59 -30.83 32.14
N GLY A 586 24.72 -31.64 33.19
CA GLY A 586 24.24 -31.29 34.53
C GLY A 586 22.75 -31.59 34.74
N SER A 587 22.05 -30.72 35.48
CA SER A 587 20.66 -30.95 35.89
C SER A 587 19.65 -30.50 34.84
N THR A 588 18.61 -31.29 34.64
CA THR A 588 17.43 -30.98 33.80
C THR A 588 16.20 -30.61 34.62
N ALA A 589 16.32 -30.50 35.95
CA ALA A 589 15.18 -30.33 36.86
C ALA A 589 14.38 -29.02 36.67
N ASN A 590 14.94 -28.04 35.96
CA ASN A 590 14.25 -26.78 35.65
C ASN A 590 13.44 -26.84 34.34
N LEU A 591 13.52 -27.95 33.60
CA LEU A 591 12.64 -28.22 32.47
C LEU A 591 11.29 -28.71 32.98
N ARG A 592 10.22 -28.19 32.39
CA ARG A 592 8.83 -28.51 32.71
C ARG A 592 8.14 -29.00 31.47
N GLN A 593 7.28 -30.01 31.64
CA GLN A 593 6.45 -30.51 30.57
C GLN A 593 5.44 -29.45 30.11
N GLU A 594 5.07 -29.53 28.84
CA GLU A 594 4.08 -28.68 28.18
C GLU A 594 4.42 -27.18 28.17
N ILE A 595 5.70 -26.85 28.33
CA ILE A 595 6.24 -25.50 28.16
C ILE A 595 7.04 -25.44 26.85
N PRO A 596 6.80 -24.44 25.98
CA PRO A 596 7.62 -24.21 24.80
C PRO A 596 8.90 -23.46 25.18
N TYR A 597 10.05 -24.08 24.93
CA TYR A 597 11.35 -23.46 25.11
C TYR A 597 11.94 -23.05 23.76
N SER A 598 12.76 -22.00 23.77
CA SER A 598 13.69 -21.73 22.67
C SER A 598 14.97 -22.53 22.92
N LEU A 599 15.38 -23.39 21.99
CA LEU A 599 16.63 -24.14 22.06
C LEU A 599 17.64 -23.56 21.08
N GLU A 600 18.82 -23.17 21.56
CA GLU A 600 19.84 -22.52 20.74
C GLU A 600 21.20 -23.24 20.85
N LEU A 601 21.77 -23.62 19.72
CA LEU A 601 23.06 -24.30 19.60
C LEU A 601 24.22 -23.31 19.37
N TYR A 602 25.32 -23.52 20.08
CA TYR A 602 26.55 -22.74 19.98
C TYR A 602 27.77 -23.66 19.92
N LEU A 603 28.83 -23.14 19.29
CA LEU A 603 30.18 -23.64 19.43
C LEU A 603 30.72 -23.12 20.77
N TYR A 604 31.30 -23.99 21.60
CA TYR A 604 31.84 -23.61 22.89
C TYR A 604 33.36 -23.63 22.87
N GLU A 605 33.96 -22.43 22.83
CA GLU A 605 35.40 -22.24 22.72
C GLU A 605 35.88 -21.20 23.74
N ASN A 606 36.99 -21.48 24.43
CA ASN A 606 37.59 -20.56 25.41
C ASN A 606 36.57 -20.04 26.45
N GLU A 607 35.72 -20.94 26.94
CA GLU A 607 34.65 -20.66 27.90
C GLU A 607 33.53 -19.72 27.38
N GLN A 608 33.49 -19.46 26.07
CA GLN A 608 32.52 -18.57 25.43
C GLN A 608 31.66 -19.29 24.39
N ASN A 609 30.43 -18.79 24.23
CA ASN A 609 29.53 -19.20 23.17
C ASN A 609 29.87 -18.45 21.88
N VAL A 610 30.20 -19.19 20.84
CA VAL A 610 30.47 -18.69 19.50
C VAL A 610 29.31 -19.10 18.59
N LYS A 611 28.77 -18.14 17.84
CA LYS A 611 27.71 -18.41 16.85
C LYS A 611 28.25 -19.31 15.74
N ILE A 612 27.46 -20.29 15.34
CA ILE A 612 27.79 -21.22 14.25
C ILE A 612 27.18 -20.68 12.95
N PRO A 613 27.87 -20.78 11.80
CA PRO A 613 27.28 -20.49 10.50
C PRO A 613 26.02 -21.31 10.22
N ILE A 614 25.13 -20.74 9.40
CA ILE A 614 23.80 -21.28 9.07
C ILE A 614 22.89 -21.26 10.31
N SER A 615 22.77 -20.06 10.91
CA SER A 615 22.08 -19.83 12.18
C SER A 615 20.60 -20.22 12.17
N SER A 616 19.94 -20.19 11.00
CA SER A 616 18.58 -20.70 10.83
C SER A 616 18.44 -22.19 11.18
N ASN A 617 19.53 -22.96 11.07
CA ASN A 617 19.55 -24.37 11.41
C ASN A 617 19.93 -24.63 12.87
N THR A 618 20.35 -23.61 13.64
CA THR A 618 20.90 -23.79 14.99
C THR A 618 19.89 -23.51 16.10
N LYS A 619 18.60 -23.34 15.76
CA LYS A 619 17.56 -22.95 16.70
C LYS A 619 16.27 -23.77 16.53
N ILE A 620 15.62 -24.11 17.65
CA ILE A 620 14.23 -24.59 17.70
C ILE A 620 13.44 -23.60 18.55
N ASN A 621 12.51 -22.85 17.96
CA ASN A 621 11.74 -21.83 18.69
C ASN A 621 10.70 -22.44 19.67
N ASN A 622 10.16 -23.62 19.36
CA ASN A 622 9.13 -24.31 20.14
C ASN A 622 9.58 -25.73 20.53
N ALA A 623 10.73 -25.84 21.18
CA ALA A 623 11.20 -27.09 21.74
C ALA A 623 10.28 -27.48 22.91
N MET A 624 9.45 -28.50 22.69
CA MET A 624 8.40 -28.91 23.63
C MET A 624 8.85 -30.13 24.42
N ILE A 625 8.91 -29.97 25.73
CA ILE A 625 9.11 -31.09 26.64
C ILE A 625 7.75 -31.76 26.90
N VAL A 626 7.65 -33.05 26.62
CA VAL A 626 6.43 -33.85 26.83
C VAL A 626 6.70 -35.00 27.81
N SER A 627 5.66 -35.70 28.25
CA SER A 627 5.85 -36.96 28.98
C SER A 627 6.44 -38.03 28.05
N ALA A 628 7.14 -39.03 28.60
CA ALA A 628 7.64 -40.16 27.80
C ALA A 628 6.51 -40.87 27.04
N GLU A 629 5.35 -41.06 27.68
CA GLU A 629 4.16 -41.65 27.03
C GLU A 629 3.68 -40.81 25.83
N LYS A 630 3.62 -39.48 25.99
CA LYS A 630 3.21 -38.57 24.91
C LYS A 630 4.28 -38.46 23.83
N GLU A 631 5.56 -38.59 24.19
CA GLU A 631 6.64 -38.70 23.21
C GLU A 631 6.49 -39.96 22.36
N GLU A 632 6.14 -41.11 22.96
CA GLU A 632 5.85 -42.35 22.23
C GLU A 632 4.61 -42.20 21.33
N GLU A 633 3.57 -41.49 21.77
CA GLU A 633 2.39 -41.19 20.94
C GLU A 633 2.69 -40.25 19.76
N LEU A 634 3.57 -39.27 19.97
CA LEU A 634 4.07 -38.35 18.93
C LEU A 634 5.14 -39.00 18.04
N GLY A 635 5.81 -40.02 18.58
CA GLY A 635 6.85 -40.83 17.98
C GLY A 635 6.25 -41.84 17.02
N ILE A 636 5.92 -41.38 15.83
CA ILE A 636 5.46 -42.23 14.75
C ILE A 636 6.56 -43.28 14.40
N GLU A 637 6.35 -44.56 14.74
CA GLU A 637 7.23 -45.69 14.35
C GLU A 637 7.26 -45.94 12.82
N ASN A 638 6.41 -45.29 12.02
CA ASN A 638 6.39 -45.41 10.55
C ASN A 638 6.01 -44.10 9.86
N VAL A 639 6.94 -43.56 9.05
CA VAL A 639 6.60 -42.54 8.04
C VAL A 639 5.69 -43.19 6.99
N THR A 640 4.37 -43.11 7.20
CA THR A 640 3.43 -43.10 6.08
C THR A 640 3.60 -41.75 5.42
N THR A 641 4.30 -41.71 4.30
CA THR A 641 4.16 -40.61 3.34
C THR A 641 2.68 -40.52 2.99
N ASP A 642 2.04 -39.43 3.40
CA ASP A 642 0.72 -39.01 2.93
C ASP A 642 0.78 -38.75 1.42
N ASN A 643 0.78 -39.83 0.63
CA ASN A 643 -0.03 -39.82 -0.58
C ASN A 643 -1.40 -40.30 -0.14
N THR A 644 -2.23 -39.35 0.30
CA THR A 644 -3.63 -39.60 0.66
C THR A 644 -4.46 -40.09 -0.51
N ILE A 645 -3.89 -40.14 -1.72
CA ILE A 645 -4.57 -40.51 -2.95
C ILE A 645 -3.63 -41.37 -3.82
N VAL A 646 -4.05 -42.58 -4.19
CA VAL A 646 -3.27 -43.56 -4.97
C VAL A 646 -4.08 -44.16 -6.13
N ASP A 647 -3.35 -44.62 -7.14
CA ASP A 647 -3.86 -45.47 -8.20
C ASP A 647 -3.55 -46.94 -7.89
N VAL A 648 -4.46 -47.84 -8.26
CA VAL A 648 -4.38 -49.28 -8.02
C VAL A 648 -4.38 -50.00 -9.35
N PHE A 649 -3.35 -50.80 -9.64
CA PHE A 649 -3.23 -51.55 -10.87
C PHE A 649 -3.21 -53.07 -10.61
N THR A 650 -3.52 -53.89 -11.61
CA THR A 650 -3.17 -55.32 -11.61
C THR A 650 -1.67 -55.51 -11.82
N ILE A 651 -1.16 -56.73 -11.62
CA ILE A 651 0.25 -57.05 -11.94
C ILE A 651 0.62 -56.85 -13.41
N ASP A 652 -0.37 -56.90 -14.31
CA ASP A 652 -0.20 -56.71 -15.75
C ASP A 652 -0.31 -55.22 -16.15
N GLY A 653 -0.40 -54.31 -15.18
CA GLY A 653 -0.41 -52.86 -15.39
C GLY A 653 -1.77 -52.26 -15.75
N VAL A 654 -2.87 -53.00 -15.56
CA VAL A 654 -4.23 -52.49 -15.81
C VAL A 654 -4.71 -51.66 -14.62
N LEU A 655 -5.09 -50.40 -14.83
CA LEU A 655 -5.65 -49.53 -13.78
C LEU A 655 -7.03 -50.01 -13.35
N ILE A 656 -7.21 -50.26 -12.06
CA ILE A 656 -8.43 -50.78 -11.42
C ILE A 656 -9.13 -49.72 -10.55
N ARG A 657 -8.36 -48.83 -9.90
CA ARG A 657 -8.90 -47.68 -9.16
C ARG A 657 -8.00 -46.48 -9.39
N HIS A 658 -8.58 -45.31 -9.61
CA HIS A 658 -7.86 -44.05 -9.80
C HIS A 658 -8.15 -43.11 -8.63
N LYS A 659 -7.12 -42.47 -8.10
CA LYS A 659 -7.19 -41.45 -7.06
C LYS A 659 -8.08 -41.83 -5.86
N VAL A 660 -7.85 -43.03 -5.33
CA VAL A 660 -8.54 -43.51 -4.13
C VAL A 660 -7.70 -43.30 -2.89
N SER A 661 -8.35 -43.14 -1.74
CA SER A 661 -7.64 -43.05 -0.47
C SER A 661 -6.81 -44.31 -0.23
N ASN A 662 -5.55 -44.16 0.19
CA ASN A 662 -4.61 -45.27 0.29
C ASN A 662 -5.07 -46.36 1.28
N ASP A 663 -5.74 -45.97 2.36
CA ASP A 663 -6.39 -46.86 3.34
C ASP A 663 -7.54 -47.69 2.74
N ARG A 664 -8.15 -47.23 1.64
CA ARG A 664 -9.24 -47.92 0.92
C ARG A 664 -8.83 -48.50 -0.42
N ALA A 665 -7.55 -48.42 -0.78
CA ALA A 665 -7.04 -48.82 -2.10
C ALA A 665 -7.37 -50.29 -2.45
N LEU A 666 -7.39 -51.17 -1.45
CA LEU A 666 -7.61 -52.60 -1.63
C LEU A 666 -8.98 -53.09 -1.16
N GLU A 667 -9.82 -52.19 -0.67
CA GLU A 667 -11.10 -52.53 -0.07
C GLU A 667 -12.02 -53.20 -1.10
N ASN A 668 -12.60 -54.34 -0.73
CA ASN A 668 -13.53 -55.13 -1.55
C ASN A 668 -12.99 -55.59 -2.92
N LEU A 669 -11.67 -55.58 -3.14
CA LEU A 669 -11.09 -56.18 -4.34
C LEU A 669 -11.05 -57.72 -4.22
N PRO A 670 -11.19 -58.46 -5.34
CA PRO A 670 -11.01 -59.91 -5.34
C PRO A 670 -9.61 -60.31 -4.86
N LYS A 671 -9.50 -61.51 -4.27
CA LYS A 671 -8.21 -62.10 -3.86
C LYS A 671 -7.22 -62.10 -5.03
N GLY A 672 -6.04 -61.54 -4.82
CA GLY A 672 -5.07 -61.33 -5.89
C GLY A 672 -3.95 -60.37 -5.50
N ILE A 673 -3.01 -60.16 -6.42
CA ILE A 673 -1.89 -59.21 -6.24
C ILE A 673 -2.18 -57.95 -7.07
N TYR A 674 -2.01 -56.79 -6.44
CA TYR A 674 -2.22 -55.47 -7.05
C TYR A 674 -0.97 -54.60 -6.84
N ILE A 675 -0.78 -53.61 -7.70
CA ILE A 675 0.25 -52.57 -7.55
C ILE A 675 -0.43 -51.32 -6.99
N VAL A 676 -0.08 -50.90 -5.78
CA VAL A 676 -0.54 -49.65 -5.16
C VAL A 676 0.67 -48.80 -4.83
N ASN A 677 0.71 -47.56 -5.33
CA ASN A 677 1.84 -46.65 -5.13
C ASN A 677 3.21 -47.30 -5.48
N GLY A 678 3.26 -48.05 -6.58
CA GLY A 678 4.47 -48.74 -7.05
C GLY A 678 4.87 -50.01 -6.25
N ARG A 679 4.07 -50.44 -5.27
CA ARG A 679 4.34 -51.64 -4.44
C ARG A 679 3.35 -52.75 -4.72
N LYS A 680 3.83 -54.01 -4.72
CA LYS A 680 2.98 -55.21 -4.82
C LYS A 680 2.29 -55.46 -3.48
N MET A 681 0.96 -55.48 -3.49
CA MET A 681 0.10 -55.69 -2.34
C MET A 681 -0.77 -56.93 -2.58
N LEU A 682 -0.89 -57.80 -1.58
CA LEU A 682 -1.69 -59.03 -1.66
C LEU A 682 -3.03 -58.83 -0.93
N VAL A 683 -4.14 -59.02 -1.64
CA VAL A 683 -5.47 -59.16 -1.04
C VAL A 683 -5.72 -60.64 -0.78
N LYS A 684 -5.82 -61.03 0.49
CA LYS A 684 -5.84 -62.42 0.96
C LYS A 684 -7.21 -63.08 0.95
#